data_AF-A0AAE9EVG6-F1
#
_entry.id   AF-A0AAE9EVG6-F1
#
_cell.length_a   1.000
_cell.length_b   1.000
_cell.length_c   1.000
_cell.angle_alpha   90.00
_cell.angle_beta   90.00
_cell.angle_gamma   90.00
#
_symmetry.space_group_name_H-M   'P 1'
#
loop_
_entity.id
_entity.type
_entity.pdbx_description
1 polymer ?
#
loop_
_entity_poly.entity_id
_entity_poly.type
_entity_poly.pdbx_seq_one_letter_code
_entity_poly.pdbx_strand_id
1 'polypeptide(L)'
;MGVDLNEIKKNFNVNTSAYVEKKDPKSILPQPGKRNILITAALPYVNNVPHLGNIIGCVLSADVFARYCNLRGHQTFYVGGTDEYGTATETKALQEGCTPRELCDKYHAIHKGIYEWFGIDFTHFGRTTTDHQTEICQDMFLKLHKNGFTTTQTVDQLFCNQCDKFLADRFVTGTCPNCAYDDARGDQCDGCGKLINAVELKDAKCHMCKSTPEVKQSTHIFLSLDKLQESTMDLIMKQMDLPGSKWSANAKGITKSWENQGLEPRCITRDLKWGTPVPLEGFEKKVFYVWFDAPIGYLSITKCVLGDDWTKWWKNPSNVELYNFVGKDNVAFHGVMFPCSQVGANDNYTVVNHLCATEYLNYEDTKFSKSRGTGIFGDAAQRTGIPADIWRFYLLYMRPESQDTAFSWDDFVLKVNSELLNNLGNFINRALSFVANFFGGVIPNMDLTEADATILEEIHQECLQWDTQFDGVRLKDAVKSILNVSRIGNQYMQSQTPWVLMKGDDAAKKRAGTIIGVAANIAYHLAVILYPVMPSVSETIRQQCDLSKLPLFSPFPRNYLKPGHKIGKPSPLFQKLDPIQIAEFKAKFGGGQNPQNAAVAAAAGNQKQQKKTPPTKEKKGGDKKKMASTAAFAELEQGAKLISQLLTTNLKKFEQAKALFARNKLQKLEEENRQLTLDAKSLQQQLVELEKAAGIKQIPKPVASCTPTPTSTPASGIINQQKNATPAPQPTAEPKKAKEQKKGKGGGAAAAAPVDDAIDIGRLDMRVGRIIKCEKHPDADALYVEQIDVGEESPRTVVSGLVRHVPLDQMQNRLVVVLCNLKPAKMRGVESRAMVMCASTPDKVEIMEVAADSKPGTPVVCPPLTHRPDEQLNPKKKIWETVAEDLKVSAEGFAEWKGHPLLVGNATKMTAPTLRGCHVK
;
A
#
# COMPACT_ATOMS: atom_id res chain seq x y z
N MET A 1 24.86 -5.47 26.91
CA MET A 1 24.48 -6.21 28.14
C MET A 1 24.81 -7.67 27.88
N GLY A 2 25.50 -8.36 28.78
CA GLY A 2 25.83 -9.78 28.60
C GLY A 2 24.56 -10.63 28.65
N VAL A 3 24.42 -11.59 27.74
CA VAL A 3 23.30 -12.55 27.74
C VAL A 3 23.60 -13.63 28.78
N ASP A 4 22.72 -13.84 29.76
CA ASP A 4 22.87 -14.93 30.74
C ASP A 4 22.54 -16.28 30.10
N LEU A 5 23.58 -17.06 29.79
CA LEU A 5 23.45 -18.38 29.18
C LEU A 5 22.59 -19.35 30.00
N ASN A 6 22.62 -19.27 31.33
CA ASN A 6 21.83 -20.17 32.18
C ASN A 6 20.34 -19.85 32.10
N GLU A 7 20.00 -18.55 32.06
CA GLU A 7 18.63 -18.10 31.87
C GLU A 7 18.09 -18.51 30.50
N ILE A 8 18.87 -18.31 29.43
CA ILE A 8 18.52 -18.77 28.08
C ILE A 8 18.29 -20.28 28.04
N LYS A 9 19.18 -21.08 28.64
CA LYS A 9 19.03 -22.54 28.70
C LYS A 9 17.74 -22.93 29.41
N LYS A 10 17.41 -22.26 30.51
CA LYS A 10 16.16 -22.48 31.25
C LYS A 10 14.95 -22.13 30.37
N ASN A 11 14.95 -20.96 29.75
CA ASN A 11 13.85 -20.48 28.91
C ASN A 11 13.64 -21.34 27.66
N PHE A 12 14.71 -21.75 26.99
CA PHE A 12 14.65 -22.63 25.82
C PHE A 12 14.01 -23.98 26.17
N ASN A 13 14.31 -24.56 27.34
CA ASN A 13 13.84 -25.89 27.73
C ASN A 13 12.49 -25.93 28.45
N VAL A 14 11.77 -24.80 28.57
CA VAL A 14 10.41 -24.82 29.15
C VAL A 14 9.46 -25.61 28.24
N ASN A 15 8.80 -26.62 28.80
CA ASN A 15 7.80 -27.41 28.09
C ASN A 15 6.57 -26.56 27.75
N THR A 16 6.08 -26.68 26.52
CA THR A 16 4.82 -26.06 26.12
C THR A 16 3.64 -26.95 26.51
N SER A 17 2.75 -26.46 27.35
CA SER A 17 1.55 -27.19 27.82
C SER A 17 0.23 -26.69 27.22
N ALA A 18 0.23 -25.51 26.59
CA ALA A 18 -0.98 -24.89 26.05
C ALA A 18 -0.94 -24.77 24.51
N TYR A 19 -2.07 -25.08 23.88
CA TYR A 19 -2.23 -25.13 22.43
C TYR A 19 -3.45 -24.33 22.01
N VAL A 20 -3.46 -23.85 20.77
CA VAL A 20 -4.67 -23.28 20.16
C VAL A 20 -5.69 -24.39 19.97
N GLU A 21 -6.87 -24.23 20.55
CA GLU A 21 -7.97 -25.19 20.43
C GLU A 21 -9.02 -24.67 19.45
N LYS A 22 -9.46 -25.53 18.52
CA LYS A 22 -10.62 -25.26 17.68
C LYS A 22 -11.88 -25.55 18.50
N LYS A 23 -12.64 -24.51 18.83
CA LYS A 23 -13.88 -24.61 19.61
C LYS A 23 -15.09 -24.62 18.69
N ASP A 24 -16.17 -25.25 19.13
CA ASP A 24 -17.48 -25.09 18.49
C ASP A 24 -17.89 -23.61 18.62
N PRO A 25 -18.23 -22.90 17.52
CA PRO A 25 -18.73 -21.53 17.56
C PRO A 25 -19.81 -21.29 18.62
N LYS A 26 -20.70 -22.26 18.86
CA LYS A 26 -21.78 -22.15 19.86
C LYS A 26 -21.29 -22.08 21.31
N SER A 27 -20.07 -22.55 21.56
CA SER A 27 -19.44 -22.60 22.89
C SER A 27 -18.57 -21.37 23.20
N ILE A 28 -18.34 -20.49 22.22
CA ILE A 28 -17.43 -19.35 22.36
C ILE A 28 -18.21 -18.16 22.96
N LEU A 29 -18.26 -18.13 24.28
CA LEU A 29 -18.86 -17.03 25.06
C LEU A 29 -17.77 -16.22 25.81
N PRO A 30 -18.03 -14.94 26.14
CA PRO A 30 -17.12 -14.16 26.97
C PRO A 30 -16.93 -14.82 28.34
N GLN A 31 -15.68 -14.82 28.81
CA GLN A 31 -15.29 -15.36 30.11
C GLN A 31 -14.90 -14.22 31.05
N PRO A 32 -15.54 -14.10 32.23
CA PRO A 32 -15.18 -13.09 33.21
C PRO A 32 -13.70 -13.15 33.61
N GLY A 33 -13.06 -11.99 33.74
CA GLY A 33 -11.65 -11.88 34.12
C GLY A 33 -10.66 -12.27 33.03
N LYS A 34 -11.13 -12.64 31.83
CA LYS A 34 -10.30 -12.83 30.64
C LYS A 34 -10.57 -11.73 29.62
N ARG A 35 -9.62 -11.51 28.71
CA ARG A 35 -9.80 -10.63 27.56
C ARG A 35 -10.74 -11.29 26.55
N ASN A 36 -11.90 -10.66 26.32
CA ASN A 36 -12.92 -11.12 25.37
C ASN A 36 -12.98 -10.16 24.19
N ILE A 37 -12.59 -10.63 23.02
CA ILE A 37 -12.39 -9.82 21.82
C ILE A 37 -13.44 -10.22 20.79
N LEU A 38 -14.34 -9.28 20.51
CA LEU A 38 -15.31 -9.39 19.42
C LEU A 38 -14.73 -8.69 18.20
N ILE A 39 -14.66 -9.40 17.08
CA ILE A 39 -14.07 -8.90 15.84
C ILE A 39 -15.13 -8.91 14.76
N THR A 40 -15.27 -7.81 14.04
CA THR A 40 -16.04 -7.78 12.79
C THR A 40 -15.19 -7.28 11.63
N ALA A 41 -15.51 -7.78 10.44
CA ALA A 41 -15.06 -7.18 9.19
C ALA A 41 -16.28 -6.58 8.47
N ALA A 42 -16.10 -5.45 7.80
CA ALA A 42 -17.17 -4.81 7.04
C ALA A 42 -17.90 -5.82 6.15
N LEU A 43 -19.24 -5.83 6.22
CA LEU A 43 -20.06 -6.73 5.42
C LEU A 43 -19.94 -6.33 3.94
N PRO A 44 -19.34 -7.16 3.07
CA PRO A 44 -19.34 -6.90 1.63
C PRO A 44 -20.76 -6.86 1.07
N TYR A 45 -21.02 -5.88 0.21
CA TYR A 45 -22.21 -5.87 -0.65
C TYR A 45 -22.24 -7.12 -1.53
N VAL A 46 -23.32 -7.90 -1.43
CA VAL A 46 -23.45 -9.21 -2.07
C VAL A 46 -23.48 -9.12 -3.60
N ASN A 47 -23.91 -8.01 -4.17
CA ASN A 47 -24.17 -7.90 -5.61
C ASN A 47 -22.89 -7.83 -6.48
N ASN A 48 -21.70 -7.89 -5.88
CA ASN A 48 -20.42 -7.83 -6.58
C ASN A 48 -19.38 -8.78 -6.01
N VAL A 49 -18.70 -9.51 -6.90
CA VAL A 49 -17.50 -10.27 -6.54
C VAL A 49 -16.45 -9.35 -5.90
N PRO A 50 -15.88 -9.70 -4.74
CA PRO A 50 -14.90 -8.86 -4.07
C PRO A 50 -13.56 -8.89 -4.80
N HIS A 51 -12.91 -7.73 -4.90
CA HIS A 51 -11.54 -7.62 -5.41
C HIS A 51 -10.51 -7.64 -4.27
N LEU A 52 -9.22 -7.77 -4.63
CA LEU A 52 -8.14 -7.87 -3.62
C LEU A 52 -8.13 -6.68 -2.64
N GLY A 53 -8.56 -5.50 -3.09
CA GLY A 53 -8.73 -4.31 -2.25
C GLY A 53 -9.80 -4.46 -1.16
N ASN A 54 -10.96 -5.05 -1.48
CA ASN A 54 -11.97 -5.35 -0.46
C ASN A 54 -11.45 -6.40 0.53
N ILE A 55 -10.73 -7.41 0.02
CA ILE A 55 -10.18 -8.51 0.82
C ILE A 55 -9.18 -7.97 1.85
N ILE A 56 -8.15 -7.22 1.40
CA ILE A 56 -7.13 -6.68 2.32
C ILE A 56 -7.71 -5.65 3.28
N GLY A 57 -8.64 -4.80 2.82
CA GLY A 57 -9.17 -3.71 3.63
C GLY A 57 -10.08 -4.17 4.76
N CYS A 58 -10.71 -5.35 4.63
CA CYS A 58 -11.65 -5.84 5.63
C CYS A 58 -11.28 -7.25 6.11
N VAL A 59 -11.68 -8.28 5.38
CA VAL A 59 -11.72 -9.66 5.89
C VAL A 59 -10.33 -10.26 6.15
N LEU A 60 -9.32 -9.99 5.31
CA LEU A 60 -7.97 -10.51 5.51
C LEU A 60 -7.28 -9.82 6.69
N SER A 61 -7.48 -8.52 6.86
CA SER A 61 -6.93 -7.79 8.03
C SER A 61 -7.54 -8.30 9.34
N ALA A 62 -8.85 -8.50 9.37
CA ALA A 62 -9.56 -9.02 10.54
C ALA A 62 -9.17 -10.47 10.87
N ASP A 63 -9.06 -11.34 9.86
CA ASP A 63 -8.65 -12.74 10.03
C ASP A 63 -7.26 -12.86 10.65
N VAL A 64 -6.30 -12.08 10.16
CA VAL A 64 -4.94 -12.07 10.68
C VAL A 64 -4.95 -11.66 12.16
N PHE A 65 -5.71 -10.62 12.53
CA PHE A 65 -5.82 -10.21 13.92
C PHE A 65 -6.54 -11.28 14.78
N ALA A 66 -7.62 -11.89 14.28
CA ALA A 66 -8.33 -12.96 14.97
C ALA A 66 -7.43 -14.17 15.24
N ARG A 67 -6.62 -14.59 14.27
CA ARG A 67 -5.64 -15.67 14.41
C ARG A 67 -4.56 -15.32 15.42
N TYR A 68 -4.10 -14.07 15.46
CA TYR A 68 -3.21 -13.58 16.49
C TYR A 68 -3.85 -13.64 17.89
N CYS A 69 -5.10 -13.19 18.05
CA CYS A 69 -5.81 -13.29 19.33
C CYS A 69 -5.96 -14.74 19.80
N ASN A 70 -6.24 -15.67 18.87
CA ASN A 70 -6.29 -17.11 19.14
C ASN A 70 -4.92 -17.65 19.61
N LEU A 71 -3.81 -17.24 18.96
CA LEU A 71 -2.46 -17.59 19.41
C LEU A 71 -2.12 -17.05 20.80
N ARG A 72 -2.68 -15.90 21.17
CA ARG A 72 -2.56 -15.31 22.51
C ARG A 72 -3.48 -15.94 23.55
N GLY A 73 -4.36 -16.87 23.14
CA GLY A 73 -5.32 -17.54 24.02
C GLY A 73 -6.47 -16.65 24.50
N HIS A 74 -6.75 -15.54 23.80
CA HIS A 74 -7.89 -14.67 24.10
C HIS A 74 -9.20 -15.38 23.75
N GLN A 75 -10.32 -15.02 24.41
CA GLN A 75 -11.63 -15.43 23.91
C GLN A 75 -11.94 -14.56 22.70
N THR A 76 -12.06 -15.15 21.52
CA THR A 76 -12.19 -14.41 20.27
C THR A 76 -13.39 -14.91 19.48
N PHE A 77 -14.27 -13.98 19.11
CA PHE A 77 -15.43 -14.25 18.27
C PHE A 77 -15.34 -13.37 17.02
N TYR A 78 -15.06 -13.98 15.86
CA TYR A 78 -14.87 -13.26 14.60
C TYR A 78 -16.06 -13.47 13.66
N VAL A 79 -16.80 -12.39 13.40
CA VAL A 79 -18.04 -12.40 12.62
C VAL A 79 -17.87 -11.63 11.31
N GLY A 80 -18.39 -12.22 10.25
CA GLY A 80 -18.61 -11.55 8.96
C GLY A 80 -19.88 -12.04 8.31
N GLY A 81 -20.17 -11.55 7.11
CA GLY A 81 -21.32 -11.98 6.33
C GLY A 81 -21.50 -11.11 5.09
N THR A 82 -22.58 -11.33 4.37
CA THR A 82 -22.94 -10.50 3.21
C THR A 82 -24.02 -9.47 3.56
N ASP A 83 -23.83 -8.25 3.08
CA ASP A 83 -24.85 -7.19 3.06
C ASP A 83 -25.68 -7.34 1.78
N GLU A 84 -26.98 -7.60 1.94
CA GLU A 84 -27.83 -8.13 0.89
C GLU A 84 -28.98 -7.22 0.48
N TYR A 85 -29.31 -6.22 1.29
CA TYR A 85 -30.46 -5.34 1.04
C TYR A 85 -30.13 -4.14 0.15
N GLY A 86 -31.18 -3.42 -0.26
CA GLY A 86 -31.05 -2.15 -0.94
C GLY A 86 -31.21 -2.21 -2.46
N THR A 87 -31.30 -1.03 -3.06
CA THR A 87 -31.65 -0.85 -4.48
C THR A 87 -30.65 -1.50 -5.43
N ALA A 88 -29.37 -1.57 -5.05
CA ALA A 88 -28.33 -2.12 -5.90
C ALA A 88 -28.54 -3.63 -6.14
N THR A 89 -29.07 -4.34 -5.15
CA THR A 89 -29.47 -5.74 -5.25
C THR A 89 -30.68 -5.89 -6.18
N GLU A 90 -31.76 -5.12 -5.98
CA GLU A 90 -32.95 -5.16 -6.86
C GLU A 90 -32.59 -4.88 -8.32
N THR A 91 -31.73 -3.87 -8.55
CA THR A 91 -31.28 -3.50 -9.90
C THR A 91 -30.49 -4.61 -10.56
N LYS A 92 -29.57 -5.22 -9.81
CA LYS A 92 -28.72 -6.29 -10.32
C LYS A 92 -29.50 -7.57 -10.56
N ALA A 93 -30.48 -7.87 -9.71
CA ALA A 93 -31.40 -8.99 -9.87
C ALA A 93 -32.23 -8.83 -11.14
N LEU A 94 -32.78 -7.63 -11.37
CA LEU A 94 -33.49 -7.30 -12.62
C LEU A 94 -32.59 -7.46 -13.86
N GLN A 95 -31.33 -7.00 -13.79
CA GLN A 95 -30.36 -7.15 -14.89
C GLN A 95 -29.99 -8.62 -15.16
N GLU A 96 -29.97 -9.48 -14.14
CA GLU A 96 -29.70 -10.92 -14.29
C GLU A 96 -30.98 -11.75 -14.51
N GLY A 97 -32.15 -11.13 -14.55
CA GLY A 97 -33.44 -11.81 -14.76
C GLY A 97 -33.85 -12.73 -13.61
N CYS A 98 -33.47 -12.41 -12.38
CA CYS A 98 -33.80 -13.19 -11.18
C CYS A 98 -34.40 -12.34 -10.06
N THR A 99 -34.87 -12.97 -8.99
CA THR A 99 -35.31 -12.27 -7.77
C THR A 99 -34.13 -11.78 -6.94
N PRO A 100 -34.30 -10.74 -6.10
CA PRO A 100 -33.25 -10.30 -5.17
C PRO A 100 -32.73 -11.44 -4.28
N ARG A 101 -33.61 -12.33 -3.81
CA ARG A 101 -33.21 -13.48 -2.98
C ARG A 101 -32.29 -14.44 -3.74
N GLU A 102 -32.65 -14.83 -4.96
CA GLU A 102 -31.84 -15.72 -5.80
C GLU A 102 -30.47 -15.11 -6.13
N LEU A 103 -30.42 -13.80 -6.41
CA LEU A 103 -29.16 -13.09 -6.60
C LEU A 103 -28.29 -13.16 -5.34
N CYS A 104 -28.86 -12.84 -4.17
CA CYS A 104 -28.14 -12.89 -2.91
C CYS A 104 -27.64 -14.30 -2.59
N ASP A 105 -28.45 -15.34 -2.83
CA ASP A 105 -28.06 -16.74 -2.60
C ASP A 105 -26.85 -17.15 -3.45
N LYS A 106 -26.91 -16.82 -4.74
CA LYS A 106 -25.82 -17.06 -5.68
C LYS A 106 -24.53 -16.37 -5.22
N TYR A 107 -24.58 -15.08 -4.92
CA TYR A 107 -23.37 -14.33 -4.63
C TYR A 107 -22.87 -14.53 -3.18
N HIS A 108 -23.74 -14.81 -2.21
CA HIS A 108 -23.31 -15.23 -0.88
C HIS A 108 -22.42 -16.48 -0.95
N ALA A 109 -22.82 -17.48 -1.74
CA ALA A 109 -22.01 -18.67 -1.98
C ALA A 109 -20.66 -18.34 -2.65
N ILE A 110 -20.64 -17.39 -3.60
CA ILE A 110 -19.39 -16.92 -4.24
C ILE A 110 -18.47 -16.25 -3.22
N HIS A 111 -18.98 -15.33 -2.40
CA HIS A 111 -18.20 -14.66 -1.35
C HIS A 111 -17.63 -15.67 -0.37
N LYS A 112 -18.47 -16.58 0.13
CA LYS A 112 -18.06 -17.64 1.06
C LYS A 112 -16.94 -18.50 0.46
N GLY A 113 -17.10 -18.98 -0.78
CA GLY A 113 -16.08 -19.78 -1.45
C GLY A 113 -14.76 -19.04 -1.67
N ILE A 114 -14.81 -17.74 -1.99
CA ILE A 114 -13.59 -16.91 -2.10
C ILE A 114 -12.91 -16.79 -0.75
N TYR A 115 -13.65 -16.49 0.32
CA TYR A 115 -13.06 -16.29 1.65
C TYR A 115 -12.52 -17.60 2.25
N GLU A 116 -13.19 -18.73 2.02
CA GLU A 116 -12.68 -20.06 2.36
C GLU A 116 -11.38 -20.37 1.61
N TRP A 117 -11.31 -20.06 0.31
CA TRP A 117 -10.08 -20.24 -0.47
C TRP A 117 -8.94 -19.35 0.01
N PHE A 118 -9.22 -18.10 0.37
CA PHE A 118 -8.24 -17.19 1.01
C PHE A 118 -7.87 -17.61 2.45
N GLY A 119 -8.46 -18.68 2.99
CA GLY A 119 -8.19 -19.15 4.34
C GLY A 119 -8.67 -18.18 5.42
N ILE A 120 -9.77 -17.46 5.19
CA ILE A 120 -10.40 -16.61 6.20
C ILE A 120 -11.19 -17.50 7.17
N ASP A 121 -10.80 -17.48 8.45
CA ASP A 121 -11.35 -18.35 9.50
C ASP A 121 -12.34 -17.59 10.38
N PHE A 122 -13.49 -17.23 9.79
CA PHE A 122 -14.61 -16.69 10.54
C PHE A 122 -15.07 -17.71 11.59
N THR A 123 -15.38 -17.24 12.80
CA THR A 123 -16.21 -18.03 13.73
C THR A 123 -17.56 -18.34 13.08
N HIS A 124 -18.13 -17.35 12.38
CA HIS A 124 -19.28 -17.55 11.51
C HIS A 124 -19.35 -16.50 10.39
N PHE A 125 -19.70 -16.93 9.18
CA PHE A 125 -19.96 -16.08 8.02
C PHE A 125 -21.44 -16.15 7.66
N GLY A 126 -22.21 -15.13 8.03
CA GLY A 126 -23.67 -15.08 7.92
C GLY A 126 -24.18 -14.13 6.83
N ARG A 127 -25.41 -13.64 7.01
CA ARG A 127 -26.21 -12.90 6.01
C ARG A 127 -27.12 -11.89 6.70
N THR A 128 -27.41 -10.76 6.05
CA THR A 128 -28.38 -9.79 6.59
C THR A 128 -29.84 -10.16 6.30
N THR A 129 -30.14 -10.99 5.30
CA THR A 129 -31.54 -11.36 4.99
C THR A 129 -32.03 -12.54 5.86
N THR A 130 -32.25 -12.29 7.15
CA THR A 130 -32.73 -13.29 8.12
C THR A 130 -33.85 -12.74 8.99
N ASP A 131 -34.64 -13.62 9.59
CA ASP A 131 -35.70 -13.21 10.53
C ASP A 131 -35.11 -12.50 11.77
N HIS A 132 -33.93 -12.95 12.24
CA HIS A 132 -33.21 -12.29 13.33
C HIS A 132 -32.73 -10.87 12.98
N GLN A 133 -32.38 -10.59 11.72
CA GLN A 133 -32.12 -9.21 11.28
C GLN A 133 -33.37 -8.35 11.46
N THR A 134 -34.51 -8.84 10.98
CA THR A 134 -35.77 -8.11 11.08
C THR A 134 -36.13 -7.84 12.53
N GLU A 135 -36.07 -8.88 13.36
CA GLU A 135 -36.34 -8.80 14.81
C GLU A 135 -35.47 -7.74 15.51
N ILE A 136 -34.14 -7.81 15.37
CA ILE A 136 -33.21 -6.93 16.09
C ILE A 136 -33.27 -5.49 15.53
N CYS A 137 -33.38 -5.34 14.22
CA CYS A 137 -33.50 -4.03 13.59
C CYS A 137 -34.78 -3.32 14.05
N GLN A 138 -35.91 -4.03 14.08
CA GLN A 138 -37.18 -3.48 14.55
C GLN A 138 -37.12 -3.17 16.05
N ASP A 139 -36.54 -4.02 16.88
CA ASP A 139 -36.35 -3.76 18.32
C ASP A 139 -35.52 -2.49 18.57
N MET A 140 -34.37 -2.36 17.90
CA MET A 140 -33.51 -1.17 18.01
C MET A 140 -34.23 0.10 17.54
N PHE A 141 -34.93 0.02 16.39
CA PHE A 141 -35.71 1.13 15.87
C PHE A 141 -36.83 1.56 16.82
N LEU A 142 -37.61 0.62 17.36
CA LEU A 142 -38.72 0.93 18.26
C LEU A 142 -38.24 1.58 19.56
N LYS A 143 -37.06 1.18 20.06
CA LYS A 143 -36.40 1.85 21.20
C LYS A 143 -35.98 3.27 20.86
N LEU A 144 -35.33 3.48 19.72
CA LEU A 144 -34.98 4.83 19.24
C LEU A 144 -36.21 5.73 19.08
N HIS A 145 -37.29 5.17 18.52
CA HIS A 145 -38.57 5.86 18.34
C HIS A 145 -39.20 6.25 19.67
N LYS A 146 -39.32 5.28 20.60
CA LYS A 146 -39.83 5.51 21.96
C LYS A 146 -39.02 6.54 22.74
N ASN A 147 -37.70 6.58 22.53
CA ASN A 147 -36.80 7.52 23.19
C ASN A 147 -36.77 8.91 22.52
N GLY A 148 -37.59 9.15 21.48
CA GLY A 148 -37.72 10.47 20.84
C GLY A 148 -36.59 10.83 19.87
N PHE A 149 -35.82 9.84 19.41
CA PHE A 149 -34.69 10.02 18.47
C PHE A 149 -35.07 9.81 17.01
N THR A 150 -36.35 9.73 16.69
CA THR A 150 -36.83 9.68 15.31
C THR A 150 -37.82 10.78 15.03
N THR A 151 -37.81 11.32 13.81
CA THR A 151 -38.79 12.28 13.33
C THR A 151 -39.35 11.83 11.99
N THR A 152 -40.57 12.27 11.67
CA THR A 152 -41.23 11.97 10.39
C THR A 152 -41.30 13.24 9.56
N GLN A 153 -40.91 13.14 8.28
CA GLN A 153 -41.00 14.25 7.33
C GLN A 153 -41.55 13.75 6.00
N THR A 154 -42.32 14.58 5.30
CA THR A 154 -42.80 14.30 3.94
C THR A 154 -41.87 14.99 2.96
N VAL A 155 -41.41 14.23 1.96
CA VAL A 155 -40.52 14.73 0.90
C VAL A 155 -41.16 14.51 -0.47
N ASP A 156 -40.93 15.46 -1.36
CA ASP A 156 -41.33 15.35 -2.76
C ASP A 156 -40.33 14.46 -3.50
N GLN A 157 -40.83 13.41 -4.15
CA GLN A 157 -40.03 12.46 -4.92
C GLN A 157 -40.68 12.19 -6.27
N LEU A 158 -39.85 11.86 -7.27
CA LEU A 158 -40.35 11.44 -8.56
C LEU A 158 -40.86 9.99 -8.50
N PHE A 159 -42.08 9.77 -8.95
CA PHE A 159 -42.74 8.48 -9.04
C PHE A 159 -43.01 8.11 -10.50
N CYS A 160 -42.58 6.91 -10.89
CA CYS A 160 -42.84 6.38 -12.22
C CYS A 160 -44.11 5.53 -12.20
N ASN A 161 -45.20 6.01 -12.81
CA ASN A 161 -46.46 5.25 -12.87
C ASN A 161 -46.34 3.93 -13.65
N GLN A 162 -45.51 3.86 -14.70
CA GLN A 162 -45.30 2.62 -15.45
C GLN A 162 -44.48 1.57 -14.68
N CYS A 163 -43.47 1.97 -13.91
CA CYS A 163 -42.67 1.07 -13.10
C CYS A 163 -43.26 0.85 -11.70
N ASP A 164 -44.36 1.54 -11.37
CA ASP A 164 -45.03 1.56 -10.07
C ASP A 164 -44.05 1.70 -8.89
N LYS A 165 -43.16 2.70 -8.96
CA LYS A 165 -42.16 2.95 -7.92
C LYS A 165 -41.64 4.38 -7.89
N PHE A 166 -41.19 4.80 -6.71
CA PHE A 166 -40.37 6.01 -6.56
C PHE A 166 -39.00 5.81 -7.20
N LEU A 167 -38.49 6.86 -7.83
CA LEU A 167 -37.22 6.88 -8.55
C LEU A 167 -36.14 7.50 -7.65
N ALA A 168 -35.10 6.73 -7.38
CA ALA A 168 -33.85 7.29 -6.88
C ALA A 168 -33.19 8.16 -7.97
N ASP A 169 -32.37 9.13 -7.59
CA ASP A 169 -31.72 10.10 -8.48
C ASP A 169 -31.02 9.45 -9.69
N ARG A 170 -30.33 8.33 -9.47
CA ARG A 170 -29.68 7.53 -10.53
C ARG A 170 -30.62 6.93 -11.58
N PHE A 171 -31.91 6.85 -11.30
CA PHE A 171 -32.95 6.40 -12.22
C PHE A 171 -33.73 7.55 -12.83
N VAL A 172 -33.29 8.78 -12.64
CA VAL A 172 -33.86 9.96 -13.24
C VAL A 172 -32.83 10.62 -14.14
N THR A 173 -33.22 10.87 -15.37
CA THR A 173 -32.47 11.69 -16.34
C THR A 173 -33.39 12.79 -16.83
N GLY A 174 -32.87 13.98 -17.10
CA GLY A 174 -33.69 15.08 -17.63
C GLY A 174 -32.85 16.28 -18.03
N THR A 175 -33.51 17.36 -18.41
CA THR A 175 -32.84 18.61 -18.76
C THR A 175 -32.48 19.42 -17.51
N CYS A 176 -31.21 19.82 -17.43
CA CYS A 176 -30.68 20.61 -16.33
C CYS A 176 -31.40 21.97 -16.24
N PRO A 177 -31.94 22.36 -15.07
CA PRO A 177 -32.60 23.64 -14.90
C PRO A 177 -31.64 24.83 -14.99
N ASN A 178 -30.32 24.60 -14.82
CA ASN A 178 -29.32 25.66 -14.76
C ASN A 178 -28.61 25.93 -16.10
N CYS A 179 -28.18 24.89 -16.82
CA CYS A 179 -27.40 25.04 -18.07
C CYS A 179 -28.08 24.44 -19.31
N ALA A 180 -29.31 23.92 -19.18
CA ALA A 180 -30.06 23.27 -20.24
C ALA A 180 -29.39 22.02 -20.88
N TYR A 181 -28.39 21.42 -20.23
CA TYR A 181 -27.87 20.10 -20.60
C TYR A 181 -28.99 19.05 -20.52
N ASP A 182 -29.25 18.33 -21.61
CA ASP A 182 -30.46 17.53 -21.84
C ASP A 182 -30.46 16.14 -21.20
N ASP A 183 -29.31 15.67 -20.72
CA ASP A 183 -29.12 14.35 -20.07
C ASP A 183 -28.52 14.48 -18.65
N ALA A 184 -28.96 15.47 -17.88
CA ALA A 184 -28.57 15.62 -16.48
C ALA A 184 -29.17 14.51 -15.61
N ARG A 185 -28.39 14.03 -14.63
CA ARG A 185 -28.83 13.02 -13.66
C ARG A 185 -29.57 13.67 -12.49
N GLY A 186 -30.37 12.89 -11.76
CA GLY A 186 -31.19 13.41 -10.65
C GLY A 186 -30.41 14.01 -9.49
N ASP A 187 -29.10 13.73 -9.38
CA ASP A 187 -28.21 14.16 -8.30
C ASP A 187 -27.21 15.25 -8.74
N GLN A 188 -26.81 15.21 -10.01
CA GLN A 188 -25.78 16.09 -10.55
C GLN A 188 -25.91 16.25 -12.07
N CYS A 189 -25.74 17.49 -12.55
CA CYS A 189 -25.60 17.76 -13.96
C CYS A 189 -24.14 17.57 -14.42
N ASP A 190 -23.88 16.63 -15.33
CA ASP A 190 -22.53 16.41 -15.88
C ASP A 190 -22.09 17.55 -16.83
N GLY A 191 -23.02 18.34 -17.37
CA GLY A 191 -22.70 19.48 -18.23
C GLY A 191 -22.15 20.71 -17.50
N CYS A 192 -22.66 21.02 -16.30
CA CYS A 192 -22.21 22.18 -15.51
C CYS A 192 -21.66 21.84 -14.12
N GLY A 193 -21.67 20.57 -13.73
CA GLY A 193 -21.17 20.08 -12.44
C GLY A 193 -22.07 20.35 -11.23
N LYS A 194 -23.17 21.10 -11.40
CA LYS A 194 -24.04 21.52 -10.29
C LYS A 194 -24.84 20.35 -9.74
N LEU A 195 -24.86 20.23 -8.41
CA LEU A 195 -25.76 19.33 -7.67
C LEU A 195 -27.19 19.86 -7.76
N ILE A 196 -28.13 18.97 -8.02
CA ILE A 196 -29.55 19.28 -8.21
C ILE A 196 -30.39 18.22 -7.51
N ASN A 197 -31.62 18.57 -7.15
CA ASN A 197 -32.59 17.56 -6.72
C ASN A 197 -33.34 17.02 -7.95
N ALA A 198 -33.66 15.73 -7.97
CA ALA A 198 -34.29 15.11 -9.12
C ALA A 198 -35.63 15.76 -9.53
N VAL A 199 -36.38 16.28 -8.56
CA VAL A 199 -37.64 17.02 -8.78
C VAL A 199 -37.45 18.36 -9.51
N GLU A 200 -36.23 18.90 -9.56
CA GLU A 200 -35.90 20.16 -10.24
C GLU A 200 -35.58 19.95 -11.73
N LEU A 201 -35.40 18.70 -12.17
CA LEU A 201 -35.13 18.39 -13.57
C LEU A 201 -36.33 18.73 -14.47
N LYS A 202 -36.06 19.47 -15.54
CA LYS A 202 -37.04 19.70 -16.60
C LYS A 202 -37.13 18.45 -17.47
N ASP A 203 -38.32 18.11 -17.97
CA ASP A 203 -38.53 16.93 -18.82
C ASP A 203 -37.93 15.65 -18.22
N ALA A 204 -38.08 15.47 -16.91
CA ALA A 204 -37.58 14.29 -16.21
C ALA A 204 -38.12 13.01 -16.86
N LYS A 205 -37.27 12.00 -16.96
CA LYS A 205 -37.55 10.70 -17.54
C LYS A 205 -37.04 9.61 -16.61
N CYS A 206 -37.84 8.56 -16.47
CA CYS A 206 -37.41 7.34 -15.83
C CYS A 206 -36.31 6.67 -16.68
N HIS A 207 -35.13 6.43 -16.12
CA HIS A 207 -34.03 5.81 -16.85
C HIS A 207 -34.37 4.39 -17.33
N MET A 208 -35.28 3.69 -16.63
CA MET A 208 -35.65 2.28 -16.91
C MET A 208 -36.65 2.15 -18.06
N CYS A 209 -37.79 2.83 -18.01
CA CYS A 209 -38.87 2.72 -19.01
C CYS A 209 -39.02 3.94 -19.92
N LYS A 210 -38.24 5.00 -19.67
CA LYS A 210 -38.25 6.27 -20.42
C LYS A 210 -39.53 7.10 -20.30
N SER A 211 -40.52 6.67 -19.51
CA SER A 211 -41.73 7.47 -19.24
C SER A 211 -41.42 8.69 -18.36
N THR A 212 -42.24 9.73 -18.47
CA THR A 212 -42.20 10.90 -17.59
C THR A 212 -42.71 10.51 -16.18
N PRO A 213 -41.92 10.74 -15.11
CA PRO A 213 -42.37 10.54 -13.74
C PRO A 213 -43.15 11.76 -13.23
N GLU A 214 -43.98 11.54 -12.21
CA GLU A 214 -44.75 12.58 -11.52
C GLU A 214 -44.16 12.85 -10.14
N VAL A 215 -44.23 14.10 -9.68
CA VAL A 215 -43.88 14.42 -8.29
C VAL A 215 -44.98 13.89 -7.37
N LYS A 216 -44.61 13.03 -6.42
CA LYS A 216 -45.49 12.54 -5.37
C LYS A 216 -44.83 12.74 -4.01
N GLN A 217 -45.67 13.03 -3.02
CA GLN A 217 -45.24 13.12 -1.64
C GLN A 217 -45.05 11.74 -1.04
N SER A 218 -43.90 11.54 -0.39
CA SER A 218 -43.53 10.31 0.29
C SER A 218 -43.09 10.63 1.72
N THR A 219 -43.72 9.99 2.70
CA THR A 219 -43.39 10.19 4.11
C THR A 219 -42.23 9.28 4.53
N HIS A 220 -41.26 9.83 5.24
CA HIS A 220 -40.03 9.15 5.66
C HIS A 220 -39.69 9.41 7.12
N ILE A 221 -39.02 8.44 7.72
CA ILE A 221 -38.48 8.55 9.09
C ILE A 221 -36.99 8.91 9.02
N PHE A 222 -36.60 9.83 9.89
CA PHE A 222 -35.25 10.33 10.07
C PHE A 222 -34.76 9.99 11.48
N LEU A 223 -33.53 9.50 11.58
CA LEU A 223 -32.81 9.35 12.84
C LEU A 223 -32.20 10.71 13.21
N SER A 224 -32.56 11.24 14.38
CA SER A 224 -32.08 12.52 14.91
C SER A 224 -30.66 12.40 15.47
N LEU A 225 -29.66 12.31 14.58
CA LEU A 225 -28.25 12.25 14.96
C LEU A 225 -27.79 13.52 15.69
N ASP A 226 -28.38 14.67 15.34
CA ASP A 226 -28.21 15.96 15.99
C ASP A 226 -28.46 15.87 17.51
N LYS A 227 -29.55 15.22 17.91
CA LYS A 227 -29.91 15.03 19.33
C LYS A 227 -29.04 13.99 20.04
N LEU A 228 -28.42 13.09 19.29
CA LEU A 228 -27.58 12.00 19.80
C LEU A 228 -26.09 12.36 19.83
N GLN A 229 -25.70 13.45 19.18
CA GLN A 229 -24.30 13.82 19.00
C GLN A 229 -23.56 13.93 20.33
N GLU A 230 -24.07 14.72 21.28
CA GLU A 230 -23.35 15.00 22.53
C GLU A 230 -23.04 13.72 23.31
N SER A 231 -24.05 12.89 23.57
CA SER A 231 -23.89 11.66 24.35
C SER A 231 -23.07 10.59 23.63
N THR A 232 -23.20 10.50 22.30
CA THR A 232 -22.48 9.49 21.51
C THR A 232 -21.03 9.88 21.28
N MET A 233 -20.77 11.12 20.89
CA MET A 233 -19.43 11.56 20.54
C MET A 233 -18.54 11.72 21.78
N ASP A 234 -19.09 12.12 22.93
CA ASP A 234 -18.35 12.09 24.21
C ASP A 234 -17.85 10.67 24.54
N LEU A 235 -18.71 9.65 24.38
CA LEU A 235 -18.33 8.25 24.56
C LEU A 235 -17.24 7.80 23.57
N ILE A 236 -17.42 8.11 22.29
CA ILE A 236 -16.50 7.70 21.22
C ILE A 236 -15.13 8.40 21.36
N MET A 237 -15.11 9.69 21.66
CA MET A 237 -13.87 10.44 21.92
C MET A 237 -13.10 9.85 23.09
N LYS A 238 -13.78 9.61 24.22
CA LYS A 238 -13.16 8.97 25.39
C LYS A 238 -12.50 7.65 25.00
N GLN A 239 -13.20 6.83 24.23
CA GLN A 239 -12.68 5.56 23.73
C GLN A 239 -11.48 5.73 22.76
N MET A 240 -11.47 6.78 21.94
CA MET A 240 -10.38 7.11 21.02
C MET A 240 -9.11 7.60 21.74
N ASP A 241 -9.26 8.23 22.90
CA ASP A 241 -8.18 8.87 23.65
C ASP A 241 -7.61 7.98 24.77
N LEU A 242 -8.20 6.80 25.02
CA LEU A 242 -7.64 5.81 25.94
C LEU A 242 -6.19 5.41 25.55
N PRO A 243 -5.26 5.26 26.49
CA PRO A 243 -3.85 4.90 26.24
C PRO A 243 -3.60 3.57 25.49
N GLY A 244 -4.63 2.74 25.31
CA GLY A 244 -4.60 1.49 24.54
C GLY A 244 -5.42 1.50 23.25
N SER A 245 -5.97 2.66 22.86
CA SER A 245 -6.87 2.75 21.71
C SER A 245 -6.16 2.43 20.38
N LYS A 246 -6.65 1.42 19.67
CA LYS A 246 -6.16 0.98 18.36
C LYS A 246 -6.96 1.57 17.18
N TRP A 247 -7.62 2.70 17.39
CA TRP A 247 -8.25 3.45 16.31
C TRP A 247 -7.20 3.97 15.34
N SER A 248 -7.38 3.68 14.05
CA SER A 248 -6.46 4.15 13.01
C SER A 248 -6.55 5.66 12.82
N ALA A 249 -5.44 6.30 12.44
CA ALA A 249 -5.37 7.75 12.36
C ALA A 249 -6.42 8.36 11.40
N ASN A 250 -6.65 7.71 10.26
CA ASN A 250 -7.71 8.09 9.31
C ASN A 250 -9.12 7.95 9.92
N ALA A 251 -9.40 6.89 10.67
CA ALA A 251 -10.68 6.72 11.36
C ALA A 251 -10.90 7.83 12.38
N LYS A 252 -9.88 8.15 13.19
CA LYS A 252 -9.94 9.28 14.13
C LYS A 252 -10.22 10.60 13.42
N GLY A 253 -9.53 10.87 12.31
CA GLY A 253 -9.69 12.10 11.53
C GLY A 253 -11.09 12.24 10.93
N ILE A 254 -11.60 11.18 10.29
CA ILE A 254 -12.93 11.18 9.67
C ILE A 254 -14.02 11.35 10.74
N THR A 255 -13.96 10.61 11.84
CA THR A 255 -14.95 10.72 12.93
C THR A 255 -14.97 12.12 13.55
N LYS A 256 -13.79 12.71 13.85
CA LYS A 256 -13.71 14.10 14.34
C LYS A 256 -14.24 15.12 13.33
N SER A 257 -14.00 14.90 12.03
CA SER A 257 -14.53 15.77 10.99
C SER A 257 -16.07 15.76 10.96
N TRP A 258 -16.69 14.58 11.11
CA TRP A 258 -18.15 14.47 11.14
C TRP A 258 -18.76 15.19 12.36
N GLU A 259 -18.13 15.06 13.51
CA GLU A 259 -18.56 15.76 14.71
C GLU A 259 -18.42 17.28 14.60
N ASN A 260 -17.27 17.77 14.13
CA ASN A 260 -17.01 19.20 13.98
C ASN A 260 -17.97 19.89 13.00
N GLN A 261 -18.49 19.15 12.02
CA GLN A 261 -19.50 19.65 11.07
C GLN A 261 -20.89 19.79 11.69
N GLY A 262 -21.14 19.12 12.82
CA GLY A 262 -22.48 18.93 13.36
C GLY A 262 -23.20 17.78 12.66
N LEU A 263 -23.74 16.84 13.44
CA LEU A 263 -24.51 15.73 12.92
C LEU A 263 -25.93 16.21 12.58
N GLU A 264 -26.40 15.85 11.39
CA GLU A 264 -27.74 16.18 10.91
C GLU A 264 -28.67 14.96 10.98
N PRO A 265 -29.99 15.16 11.08
CA PRO A 265 -30.95 14.07 10.92
C PRO A 265 -30.75 13.32 9.60
N ARG A 266 -30.74 11.99 9.63
CA ARG A 266 -30.56 11.14 8.44
C ARG A 266 -31.78 10.27 8.17
N CYS A 267 -32.25 10.26 6.93
CA CYS A 267 -33.38 9.44 6.52
C CYS A 267 -33.03 7.94 6.56
N ILE A 268 -33.75 7.19 7.39
CA ILE A 268 -33.53 5.75 7.63
C ILE A 268 -34.56 4.86 6.96
N THR A 269 -35.41 5.40 6.08
CA THR A 269 -36.45 4.62 5.35
C THR A 269 -36.33 4.82 3.85
N ARG A 270 -36.73 3.81 3.07
CA ARG A 270 -36.73 3.85 1.60
C ARG A 270 -37.98 3.19 1.02
N ASP A 271 -38.42 3.72 -0.12
CA ASP A 271 -39.47 3.14 -0.95
C ASP A 271 -38.92 1.98 -1.81
N LEU A 272 -38.53 0.91 -1.14
CA LEU A 272 -38.04 -0.32 -1.77
C LEU A 272 -38.86 -1.52 -1.28
N LYS A 273 -38.85 -2.60 -2.06
CA LYS A 273 -39.47 -3.86 -1.65
C LYS A 273 -38.48 -4.78 -0.95
N TRP A 274 -37.20 -4.71 -1.32
CA TRP A 274 -36.13 -5.55 -0.78
C TRP A 274 -35.35 -4.84 0.35
N GLY A 275 -35.80 -5.07 1.58
CA GLY A 275 -35.20 -4.51 2.80
C GLY A 275 -35.92 -5.00 4.05
N THR A 276 -35.41 -4.65 5.22
CA THR A 276 -36.07 -4.92 6.50
C THR A 276 -37.34 -4.05 6.64
N PRO A 277 -38.53 -4.62 6.89
CA PRO A 277 -39.78 -3.85 6.95
C PRO A 277 -39.84 -2.93 8.18
N VAL A 278 -40.47 -1.76 8.02
CA VAL A 278 -40.64 -0.77 9.10
C VAL A 278 -41.90 -1.10 9.92
N PRO A 279 -41.82 -1.22 11.26
CA PRO A 279 -42.93 -1.67 12.10
C PRO A 279 -43.80 -0.49 12.56
N LEU A 280 -44.26 0.36 11.64
CA LEU A 280 -45.17 1.48 11.93
C LEU A 280 -46.31 1.55 10.91
N GLU A 281 -47.48 1.99 11.37
CA GLU A 281 -48.64 2.24 10.52
C GLU A 281 -48.32 3.31 9.46
N GLY A 282 -48.73 3.05 8.21
CA GLY A 282 -48.44 3.91 7.05
C GLY A 282 -47.07 3.67 6.40
N PHE A 283 -46.27 2.73 6.92
CA PHE A 283 -44.96 2.35 6.38
C PHE A 283 -44.93 0.91 5.83
N GLU A 284 -46.07 0.29 5.58
CA GLU A 284 -46.19 -1.13 5.17
C GLU A 284 -45.52 -1.43 3.82
N LYS A 285 -45.34 -0.41 2.98
CA LYS A 285 -44.66 -0.50 1.67
C LYS A 285 -43.25 0.08 1.69
N LYS A 286 -42.68 0.32 2.88
CA LYS A 286 -41.36 0.91 3.07
C LYS A 286 -40.48 -0.04 3.88
N VAL A 287 -39.19 0.08 3.61
CA VAL A 287 -38.15 -0.68 4.30
C VAL A 287 -37.14 0.26 4.93
N PHE A 288 -36.39 -0.23 5.90
CA PHE A 288 -35.24 0.49 6.42
C PHE A 288 -34.18 0.69 5.34
N TYR A 289 -33.53 1.84 5.40
CA TYR A 289 -32.39 2.14 4.56
C TYR A 289 -31.21 1.25 4.95
N VAL A 290 -30.60 0.59 3.96
CA VAL A 290 -29.50 -0.38 4.18
C VAL A 290 -28.37 0.14 5.07
N TRP A 291 -28.04 1.43 5.01
CA TRP A 291 -26.97 1.99 5.84
C TRP A 291 -27.35 2.21 7.31
N PHE A 292 -28.63 2.13 7.66
CA PHE A 292 -29.11 2.06 9.04
C PHE A 292 -29.00 0.62 9.58
N ASP A 293 -29.43 -0.39 8.83
CA ASP A 293 -29.55 -1.76 9.35
C ASP A 293 -28.39 -2.71 8.99
N ALA A 294 -27.53 -2.38 8.02
CA ALA A 294 -26.39 -3.23 7.67
C ALA A 294 -25.43 -3.47 8.86
N PRO A 295 -25.07 -2.47 9.70
CA PRO A 295 -24.29 -2.73 10.91
C PRO A 295 -25.02 -3.57 11.97
N ILE A 296 -26.36 -3.54 12.00
CA ILE A 296 -27.18 -4.44 12.84
C ILE A 296 -27.01 -5.90 12.39
N GLY A 297 -26.61 -6.11 11.13
CA GLY A 297 -26.17 -7.40 10.59
C GLY A 297 -25.15 -8.13 11.46
N TYR A 298 -24.22 -7.44 12.11
CA TYR A 298 -23.24 -8.11 12.99
C TYR A 298 -23.92 -8.78 14.20
N LEU A 299 -24.95 -8.16 14.75
CA LEU A 299 -25.72 -8.64 15.90
C LEU A 299 -26.58 -9.83 15.46
N SER A 300 -27.30 -9.69 14.36
CA SER A 300 -28.19 -10.74 13.85
C SER A 300 -27.43 -11.98 13.40
N ILE A 301 -26.26 -11.82 12.77
CA ILE A 301 -25.39 -12.93 12.40
C ILE A 301 -24.87 -13.66 13.64
N THR A 302 -24.55 -12.92 14.72
CA THR A 302 -24.14 -13.53 15.99
C THR A 302 -25.30 -14.30 16.62
N LYS A 303 -26.52 -13.75 16.58
CA LYS A 303 -27.75 -14.41 17.06
C LYS A 303 -28.05 -15.71 16.31
N CYS A 304 -27.82 -15.75 15.00
CA CYS A 304 -28.00 -16.97 14.20
C CYS A 304 -27.17 -18.16 14.71
N VAL A 305 -26.05 -17.89 15.40
CA VAL A 305 -25.16 -18.93 15.94
C VAL A 305 -25.43 -19.21 17.40
N LEU A 306 -25.53 -18.16 18.22
CA LEU A 306 -25.58 -18.27 19.67
C LEU A 306 -27.01 -18.32 20.25
N GLY A 307 -28.04 -18.10 19.44
CA GLY A 307 -29.37 -17.82 19.97
C GLY A 307 -29.31 -16.60 20.89
N ASP A 308 -30.08 -16.59 21.98
CA ASP A 308 -30.19 -15.44 22.91
C ASP A 308 -28.88 -15.06 23.62
N ASP A 309 -27.90 -15.97 23.64
CA ASP A 309 -26.58 -15.72 24.21
C ASP A 309 -25.76 -14.70 23.40
N TRP A 310 -26.21 -14.28 22.21
CA TRP A 310 -25.58 -13.18 21.44
C TRP A 310 -25.44 -11.89 22.25
N THR A 311 -26.36 -11.65 23.17
CA THR A 311 -26.37 -10.49 24.08
C THR A 311 -25.15 -10.47 25.00
N LYS A 312 -24.57 -11.63 25.34
CA LYS A 312 -23.35 -11.70 26.16
C LYS A 312 -22.15 -11.03 25.48
N TRP A 313 -22.12 -11.00 24.14
CA TRP A 313 -21.12 -10.30 23.33
C TRP A 313 -21.52 -8.86 23.04
N TRP A 314 -22.76 -8.64 22.60
CA TRP A 314 -23.20 -7.37 22.02
C TRP A 314 -23.91 -6.42 22.99
N LYS A 315 -24.22 -6.85 24.22
CA LYS A 315 -24.81 -6.01 25.27
C LYS A 315 -24.02 -6.11 26.58
N ASN A 316 -22.69 -6.07 26.45
CA ASN A 316 -21.76 -6.30 27.56
C ASN A 316 -20.47 -5.45 27.42
N PRO A 317 -20.59 -4.11 27.32
CA PRO A 317 -19.45 -3.22 27.05
C PRO A 317 -18.36 -3.25 28.13
N SER A 318 -18.67 -3.69 29.34
CA SER A 318 -17.71 -3.76 30.46
C SER A 318 -16.76 -4.96 30.38
N ASN A 319 -17.09 -5.99 29.61
CA ASN A 319 -16.33 -7.25 29.56
C ASN A 319 -15.92 -7.65 28.13
N VAL A 320 -16.32 -6.89 27.10
CA VAL A 320 -16.06 -7.18 25.68
C VAL A 320 -15.36 -5.99 25.03
N GLU A 321 -14.26 -6.27 24.33
CA GLU A 321 -13.59 -5.33 23.44
C GLU A 321 -14.00 -5.58 21.99
N LEU A 322 -14.68 -4.61 21.36
CA LEU A 322 -15.09 -4.67 19.95
C LEU A 322 -14.03 -4.03 19.03
N TYR A 323 -13.53 -4.83 18.10
CA TYR A 323 -12.68 -4.41 16.98
C TYR A 323 -13.47 -4.46 15.66
N ASN A 324 -13.57 -3.34 14.95
CA ASN A 324 -14.15 -3.28 13.62
C ASN A 324 -13.06 -3.03 12.57
N PHE A 325 -12.94 -3.93 11.59
CA PHE A 325 -12.05 -3.80 10.45
C PHE A 325 -12.83 -3.35 9.22
N VAL A 326 -12.50 -2.16 8.72
CA VAL A 326 -13.26 -1.50 7.66
C VAL A 326 -12.35 -0.80 6.65
N GLY A 327 -12.85 -0.52 5.45
CA GLY A 327 -12.24 0.51 4.59
C GLY A 327 -12.64 1.91 5.07
N LYS A 328 -11.84 2.95 4.74
CA LYS A 328 -12.10 4.34 5.18
C LYS A 328 -13.50 4.86 4.88
N ASP A 329 -14.13 4.42 3.80
CA ASP A 329 -15.51 4.82 3.41
C ASP A 329 -16.57 4.39 4.43
N ASN A 330 -16.28 3.33 5.19
CA ASN A 330 -17.21 2.78 6.17
C ASN A 330 -17.04 3.41 7.56
N VAL A 331 -16.07 4.32 7.76
CA VAL A 331 -15.77 4.90 9.07
C VAL A 331 -16.96 5.66 9.64
N ALA A 332 -17.64 6.50 8.86
CA ALA A 332 -18.78 7.27 9.37
C ALA A 332 -19.91 6.37 9.89
N PHE A 333 -20.15 5.23 9.23
CA PHE A 333 -21.20 4.30 9.65
C PHE A 333 -20.85 3.59 10.97
N HIS A 334 -19.58 3.22 11.17
CA HIS A 334 -19.14 2.44 12.34
C HIS A 334 -18.68 3.31 13.52
N GLY A 335 -18.18 4.51 13.24
CA GLY A 335 -17.67 5.46 14.23
C GLY A 335 -18.68 6.54 14.63
N VAL A 336 -19.79 6.69 13.92
CA VAL A 336 -20.82 7.70 14.20
C VAL A 336 -22.24 7.11 14.16
N MET A 337 -22.74 6.72 12.97
CA MET A 337 -24.17 6.42 12.80
C MET A 337 -24.65 5.20 13.61
N PHE A 338 -23.90 4.11 13.58
CA PHE A 338 -24.24 2.92 14.34
C PHE A 338 -24.06 3.11 15.85
N PRO A 339 -22.96 3.71 16.36
CA PRO A 339 -22.88 4.14 17.74
C PRO A 339 -24.07 5.01 18.19
N CYS A 340 -24.52 5.98 17.38
CA CYS A 340 -25.69 6.80 17.73
C CYS A 340 -26.95 5.93 17.88
N SER A 341 -27.14 4.95 16.99
CA SER A 341 -28.26 4.01 17.08
C SER A 341 -28.17 3.12 18.33
N GLN A 342 -26.97 2.64 18.67
CA GLN A 342 -26.71 1.81 19.86
C GLN A 342 -26.92 2.58 21.17
N VAL A 343 -26.39 3.81 21.26
CA VAL A 343 -26.51 4.69 22.43
C VAL A 343 -27.96 5.17 22.57
N GLY A 344 -28.58 5.62 21.48
CA GLY A 344 -29.96 6.11 21.49
C GLY A 344 -31.00 5.04 21.82
N ALA A 345 -30.71 3.76 21.54
CA ALA A 345 -31.58 2.65 21.96
C ALA A 345 -31.57 2.43 23.48
N ASN A 346 -30.55 2.92 24.19
CA ASN A 346 -30.37 2.82 25.64
C ASN A 346 -30.55 1.39 26.19
N ASP A 347 -29.83 0.43 25.58
CA ASP A 347 -29.98 -1.00 25.84
C ASP A 347 -28.64 -1.69 26.08
N ASN A 348 -27.72 -0.97 26.72
CA ASN A 348 -26.40 -1.43 27.15
C ASN A 348 -25.56 -2.11 26.04
N TYR A 349 -25.66 -1.61 24.81
CA TYR A 349 -24.92 -2.18 23.67
C TYR A 349 -23.40 -2.03 23.83
N THR A 350 -22.67 -3.06 23.40
CA THR A 350 -21.23 -3.00 23.16
C THR A 350 -20.99 -2.11 21.94
N VAL A 351 -20.46 -0.91 22.16
CA VAL A 351 -20.04 0.03 21.11
C VAL A 351 -18.60 -0.22 20.70
N VAL A 352 -18.18 0.33 19.57
CA VAL A 352 -16.83 0.12 19.01
C VAL A 352 -15.74 0.59 19.98
N ASN A 353 -14.83 -0.32 20.38
CA ASN A 353 -13.66 0.03 21.17
C ASN A 353 -12.48 0.44 20.28
N HIS A 354 -12.33 -0.23 19.13
CA HIS A 354 -11.23 -0.04 18.21
C HIS A 354 -11.71 -0.08 16.75
N LEU A 355 -11.69 1.07 16.06
CA LEU A 355 -12.02 1.16 14.65
C LEU A 355 -10.75 1.15 13.79
N CYS A 356 -10.49 0.01 13.15
CA CYS A 356 -9.28 -0.25 12.38
C CYS A 356 -9.57 -0.07 10.89
N ALA A 357 -9.45 1.17 10.40
CA ALA A 357 -9.73 1.52 9.01
C ALA A 357 -8.47 1.52 8.12
N THR A 358 -8.55 0.92 6.94
CA THR A 358 -7.48 1.00 5.93
C THR A 358 -7.75 2.07 4.87
N GLU A 359 -6.66 2.56 4.28
CA GLU A 359 -6.67 3.29 3.01
C GLU A 359 -6.94 2.33 1.83
N TYR A 360 -6.93 2.83 0.59
CA TYR A 360 -7.23 1.98 -0.56
C TYR A 360 -6.02 1.20 -1.05
N LEU A 361 -6.29 -0.02 -1.54
CA LEU A 361 -5.39 -0.73 -2.43
C LEU A 361 -5.79 -0.42 -3.88
N ASN A 362 -4.89 0.22 -4.61
CA ASN A 362 -4.95 0.43 -6.06
C ASN A 362 -4.37 -0.78 -6.80
N TYR A 363 -4.59 -0.85 -8.10
CA TYR A 363 -4.08 -1.92 -8.97
C TYR A 363 -3.18 -1.32 -10.05
N GLU A 364 -1.90 -1.65 -10.00
CA GLU A 364 -0.84 -1.03 -10.78
C GLU A 364 -0.90 0.51 -10.66
N ASP A 365 -1.08 1.21 -11.77
CA ASP A 365 -1.21 2.66 -11.88
C ASP A 365 -2.67 3.16 -11.83
N THR A 366 -3.63 2.28 -11.60
CA THR A 366 -5.07 2.60 -11.69
C THR A 366 -5.89 2.00 -10.54
N LYS A 367 -7.21 2.22 -10.57
CA LYS A 367 -8.16 1.65 -9.61
C LYS A 367 -8.74 0.34 -10.15
N PHE A 368 -9.10 -0.57 -9.23
CA PHE A 368 -9.91 -1.73 -9.57
C PHE A 368 -11.19 -1.30 -10.30
N SER A 369 -11.54 -1.98 -11.40
CA SER A 369 -12.72 -1.66 -12.19
C SER A 369 -13.32 -2.92 -12.80
N LYS A 370 -14.51 -3.28 -12.31
CA LYS A 370 -15.27 -4.42 -12.84
C LYS A 370 -15.73 -4.17 -14.28
N SER A 371 -16.21 -2.96 -14.58
CA SER A 371 -16.70 -2.61 -15.92
C SER A 371 -15.60 -2.59 -16.99
N ARG A 372 -14.37 -2.20 -16.62
CA ARG A 372 -13.21 -2.22 -17.53
C ARG A 372 -12.42 -3.54 -17.50
N GLY A 373 -12.80 -4.47 -16.62
CA GLY A 373 -12.05 -5.72 -16.39
C GLY A 373 -10.63 -5.48 -15.88
N THR A 374 -10.42 -4.41 -15.10
CA THR A 374 -9.10 -4.02 -14.57
C THR A 374 -8.96 -4.45 -13.12
N GLY A 375 -7.91 -5.20 -12.83
CA GLY A 375 -7.59 -5.71 -11.50
C GLY A 375 -7.98 -7.17 -11.27
N ILE A 376 -7.55 -7.69 -10.12
CA ILE A 376 -7.74 -9.09 -9.74
C ILE A 376 -8.92 -9.19 -8.76
N PHE A 377 -9.88 -10.02 -9.12
CA PHE A 377 -11.03 -10.38 -8.28
C PHE A 377 -10.77 -11.71 -7.55
N GLY A 378 -11.44 -11.94 -6.42
CA GLY A 378 -11.14 -13.08 -5.55
C GLY A 378 -11.26 -14.44 -6.24
N ASP A 379 -12.26 -14.60 -7.10
CA ASP A 379 -12.47 -15.79 -7.95
C ASP A 379 -11.40 -15.92 -9.06
N ALA A 380 -10.89 -14.80 -9.56
CA ALA A 380 -9.81 -14.78 -10.54
C ALA A 380 -8.47 -15.14 -9.89
N ALA A 381 -8.22 -14.70 -8.65
CA ALA A 381 -7.01 -15.04 -7.89
C ALA A 381 -6.88 -16.56 -7.73
N GLN A 382 -7.98 -17.25 -7.37
CA GLN A 382 -8.01 -18.71 -7.29
C GLN A 382 -7.64 -19.41 -8.60
N ARG A 383 -8.08 -18.86 -9.73
CA ARG A 383 -7.83 -19.43 -11.07
C ARG A 383 -6.42 -19.20 -11.60
N THR A 384 -5.58 -18.43 -10.91
CA THR A 384 -4.17 -18.24 -11.30
C THR A 384 -3.29 -19.46 -11.00
N GLY A 385 -3.74 -20.36 -10.10
CA GLY A 385 -2.91 -21.45 -9.59
C GLY A 385 -1.86 -21.01 -8.55
N ILE A 386 -1.74 -19.71 -8.28
CA ILE A 386 -0.88 -19.19 -7.21
C ILE A 386 -1.58 -19.47 -5.87
N PRO A 387 -0.91 -20.13 -4.90
CA PRO A 387 -1.53 -20.49 -3.62
C PRO A 387 -2.01 -19.26 -2.83
N ALA A 388 -3.12 -19.43 -2.09
CA ALA A 388 -3.74 -18.37 -1.30
C ALA A 388 -2.77 -17.66 -0.34
N ASP A 389 -1.92 -18.41 0.36
CA ASP A 389 -0.94 -17.85 1.31
C ASP A 389 0.06 -16.89 0.65
N ILE A 390 0.36 -17.06 -0.65
CA ILE A 390 1.24 -16.14 -1.39
C ILE A 390 0.53 -14.79 -1.60
N TRP A 391 -0.77 -14.82 -1.90
CA TRP A 391 -1.60 -13.61 -1.97
C TRP A 391 -1.71 -12.94 -0.61
N ARG A 392 -2.01 -13.72 0.44
CA ARG A 392 -2.11 -13.22 1.82
C ARG A 392 -0.84 -12.48 2.23
N PHE A 393 0.32 -13.13 2.03
CA PHE A 393 1.63 -12.54 2.33
C PHE A 393 1.81 -11.20 1.66
N TYR A 394 1.63 -11.12 0.33
CA TYR A 394 1.92 -9.89 -0.40
C TYR A 394 0.94 -8.76 -0.05
N LEU A 395 -0.35 -9.07 0.06
CA LEU A 395 -1.36 -8.08 0.43
C LEU A 395 -1.12 -7.52 1.83
N LEU A 396 -0.67 -8.35 2.78
CA LEU A 396 -0.33 -7.89 4.13
C LEU A 396 1.00 -7.12 4.16
N TYR A 397 2.00 -7.54 3.38
CA TYR A 397 3.26 -6.82 3.21
C TYR A 397 3.04 -5.41 2.63
N MET A 398 2.03 -5.27 1.77
CA MET A 398 1.61 -4.02 1.13
C MET A 398 0.32 -3.42 1.72
N ARG A 399 -0.07 -3.80 2.94
CA ARG A 399 -1.33 -3.35 3.55
C ARG A 399 -1.39 -1.82 3.59
N PRO A 400 -2.48 -1.19 3.10
CA PRO A 400 -2.65 0.27 3.07
C PRO A 400 -3.06 0.81 4.45
N GLU A 401 -2.10 0.90 5.39
CA GLU A 401 -2.37 1.31 6.77
C GLU A 401 -2.46 2.84 6.95
N SER A 402 -1.48 3.57 6.41
CA SER A 402 -1.36 5.03 6.58
C SER A 402 -1.63 5.84 5.31
N GLN A 403 -1.52 5.20 4.15
CA GLN A 403 -1.71 5.80 2.83
C GLN A 403 -2.14 4.71 1.85
N ASP A 404 -2.70 5.13 0.72
CA ASP A 404 -3.00 4.22 -0.38
C ASP A 404 -1.74 3.45 -0.82
N THR A 405 -1.91 2.18 -1.15
CA THR A 405 -0.87 1.33 -1.74
C THR A 405 -1.33 0.82 -3.10
N ALA A 406 -0.42 0.23 -3.88
CA ALA A 406 -0.74 -0.33 -5.18
C ALA A 406 -0.24 -1.77 -5.25
N PHE A 407 -1.10 -2.68 -5.71
CA PHE A 407 -0.68 -4.02 -6.12
C PHE A 407 0.11 -3.91 -7.42
N SER A 408 1.31 -4.47 -7.49
CA SER A 408 2.07 -4.57 -8.74
C SER A 408 2.56 -5.98 -8.98
N TRP A 409 2.37 -6.50 -10.18
CA TRP A 409 2.84 -7.85 -10.54
C TRP A 409 4.36 -7.98 -10.47
N ASP A 410 5.10 -6.92 -10.84
CA ASP A 410 6.56 -6.95 -10.84
C ASP A 410 7.09 -6.99 -9.40
N ASP A 411 6.50 -6.19 -8.50
CA ASP A 411 6.84 -6.18 -7.08
C ASP A 411 6.36 -7.46 -6.38
N PHE A 412 5.19 -7.99 -6.76
CA PHE A 412 4.69 -9.29 -6.28
C PHE A 412 5.70 -10.40 -6.53
N VAL A 413 6.21 -10.52 -7.76
CA VAL A 413 7.25 -11.52 -8.11
C VAL A 413 8.53 -11.27 -7.33
N LEU A 414 8.96 -10.02 -7.25
CA LEU A 414 10.18 -9.66 -6.54
C LEU A 414 10.09 -10.10 -5.07
N LYS A 415 9.01 -9.75 -4.37
CA LYS A 415 8.83 -10.02 -2.94
C LYS A 415 8.64 -11.49 -2.63
N VAL A 416 7.88 -12.22 -3.46
CA VAL A 416 7.74 -13.68 -3.30
C VAL A 416 9.09 -14.37 -3.48
N ASN A 417 9.86 -14.00 -4.51
CA ASN A 417 11.16 -14.63 -4.73
C ASN A 417 12.21 -14.21 -3.69
N SER A 418 12.25 -12.92 -3.29
CA SER A 418 13.27 -12.43 -2.36
C SER A 418 12.99 -12.76 -0.90
N GLU A 419 11.75 -12.55 -0.43
CA GLU A 419 11.41 -12.69 0.99
C GLU A 419 10.89 -14.09 1.32
N LEU A 420 10.04 -14.68 0.47
CA LEU A 420 9.54 -16.04 0.73
C LEU A 420 10.56 -17.08 0.30
N LEU A 421 10.95 -17.14 -0.97
CA LEU A 421 11.83 -18.20 -1.47
C LEU A 421 13.26 -18.09 -0.92
N ASN A 422 13.91 -16.93 -1.08
CA ASN A 422 15.34 -16.77 -0.77
C ASN A 422 15.64 -16.51 0.72
N ASN A 423 14.64 -16.12 1.52
CA ASN A 423 14.82 -15.87 2.96
C ASN A 423 14.06 -16.93 3.80
N LEU A 424 12.73 -16.82 3.93
CA LEU A 424 11.92 -17.69 4.80
C LEU A 424 12.04 -19.18 4.45
N GLY A 425 11.76 -19.49 3.18
CA GLY A 425 11.84 -20.85 2.64
C GLY A 425 13.25 -21.39 2.70
N ASN A 426 14.25 -20.60 2.31
CA ASN A 426 15.65 -21.01 2.37
C ASN A 426 16.08 -21.40 3.79
N PHE A 427 15.75 -20.59 4.80
CA PHE A 427 16.11 -20.90 6.18
C PHE A 427 15.47 -22.21 6.65
N ILE A 428 14.14 -22.32 6.53
CA ILE A 428 13.39 -23.49 7.02
C ILE A 428 13.83 -24.75 6.28
N ASN A 429 13.95 -24.70 4.96
CA ASN A 429 14.40 -25.84 4.16
C ASN A 429 15.79 -26.30 4.58
N ARG A 430 16.75 -25.39 4.81
CA ARG A 430 18.11 -25.74 5.26
C ARG A 430 18.11 -26.34 6.65
N ALA A 431 17.40 -25.73 7.59
CA ALA A 431 17.31 -26.23 8.97
C ALA A 431 16.81 -27.68 9.00
N LEU A 432 15.67 -27.96 8.36
CA LEU A 432 15.07 -29.30 8.37
C LEU A 432 15.83 -30.30 7.50
N SER A 433 16.31 -29.89 6.32
CA SER A 433 17.09 -30.78 5.44
C SER A 433 18.42 -31.19 6.07
N PHE A 434 19.04 -30.33 6.88
CA PHE A 434 20.28 -30.69 7.57
C PHE A 434 20.04 -31.71 8.69
N VAL A 435 18.92 -31.62 9.41
CA VAL A 435 18.49 -32.69 10.33
C VAL A 435 18.30 -34.00 9.58
N ALA A 436 17.57 -33.98 8.46
CA ALA A 436 17.33 -35.15 7.63
C ALA A 436 18.62 -35.78 7.09
N ASN A 437 19.50 -34.98 6.50
CA ASN A 437 20.68 -35.45 5.77
C ASN A 437 21.85 -35.84 6.68
N PHE A 438 22.07 -35.11 7.78
CA PHE A 438 23.23 -35.34 8.66
C PHE A 438 22.91 -36.20 9.87
N PHE A 439 21.64 -36.23 10.30
CA PHE A 439 21.21 -36.93 11.52
C PHE A 439 20.06 -37.91 11.28
N GLY A 440 19.79 -38.30 10.04
CA GLY A 440 18.77 -39.29 9.69
C GLY A 440 17.34 -38.85 10.05
N GLY A 441 17.09 -37.54 10.12
CA GLY A 441 15.80 -36.97 10.52
C GLY A 441 15.59 -36.91 12.02
N VAL A 442 16.59 -37.23 12.84
CA VAL A 442 16.49 -37.18 14.31
C VAL A 442 17.18 -35.93 14.83
N ILE A 443 16.50 -35.18 15.69
CA ILE A 443 17.04 -33.97 16.30
C ILE A 443 18.24 -34.32 17.21
N PRO A 444 19.42 -33.74 16.99
CA PRO A 444 20.61 -34.01 17.80
C PRO A 444 20.51 -33.37 19.20
N ASN A 445 21.43 -33.76 20.09
CA ASN A 445 21.64 -33.05 21.36
C ASN A 445 22.10 -31.61 21.11
N MET A 446 21.63 -30.69 21.94
CA MET A 446 21.89 -29.24 21.82
C MET A 446 22.59 -28.72 23.07
N ASP A 447 23.93 -28.66 23.01
CA ASP A 447 24.75 -28.06 24.07
C ASP A 447 24.95 -26.57 23.77
N LEU A 448 24.05 -25.73 24.28
CA LEU A 448 24.03 -24.30 23.97
C LEU A 448 25.30 -23.57 24.46
N THR A 449 25.86 -22.77 23.55
CA THR A 449 26.97 -21.85 23.74
C THR A 449 26.48 -20.40 23.80
N GLU A 450 27.36 -19.45 24.13
CA GLU A 450 27.04 -18.02 24.12
C GLU A 450 26.54 -17.55 22.75
N ALA A 451 27.13 -18.05 21.64
CA ALA A 451 26.69 -17.68 20.30
C ALA A 451 25.25 -18.12 19.99
N ASP A 452 24.81 -19.24 20.56
CA ASP A 452 23.42 -19.71 20.42
C ASP A 452 22.49 -18.87 21.28
N ALA A 453 22.94 -18.51 22.48
CA ALA A 453 22.19 -17.66 23.40
C ALA A 453 21.97 -16.27 22.84
N THR A 454 22.98 -15.66 22.22
CA THR A 454 22.84 -14.35 21.56
C THR A 454 21.76 -14.38 20.48
N ILE A 455 21.75 -15.40 19.62
CA ILE A 455 20.76 -15.48 18.53
C ILE A 455 19.35 -15.78 19.05
N LEU A 456 19.21 -16.65 20.07
CA LEU A 456 17.91 -16.89 20.70
C LEU A 456 17.35 -15.62 21.34
N GLU A 457 18.21 -14.80 21.95
CA GLU A 457 17.82 -13.51 22.53
C GLU A 457 17.46 -12.48 21.44
N GLU A 458 18.22 -12.39 20.35
CA GLU A 458 17.87 -11.52 19.21
C GLU A 458 16.49 -11.89 18.63
N ILE A 459 16.21 -13.19 18.47
CA ILE A 459 14.89 -13.65 18.01
C ILE A 459 13.81 -13.36 19.05
N HIS A 460 14.12 -13.49 20.34
CA HIS A 460 13.18 -13.13 21.41
C HIS A 460 12.75 -11.67 21.31
N GLN A 461 13.70 -10.75 21.10
CA GLN A 461 13.41 -9.32 20.92
C GLN A 461 12.55 -9.04 19.67
N GLU A 462 12.83 -9.69 18.53
CA GLU A 462 11.98 -9.58 17.34
C GLU A 462 10.57 -10.13 17.59
N CYS A 463 10.42 -11.19 18.39
CA CYS A 463 9.11 -11.75 18.74
C CYS A 463 8.33 -10.88 19.72
N LEU A 464 9.00 -10.16 20.63
CA LEU A 464 8.35 -9.12 21.45
C LEU A 464 7.86 -7.96 20.60
N GLN A 465 8.64 -7.56 19.59
CA GLN A 465 8.25 -6.53 18.63
C GLN A 465 7.07 -6.98 17.76
N TRP A 466 7.07 -8.23 17.30
CA TRP A 466 5.96 -8.87 16.60
C TRP A 466 4.67 -8.83 17.42
N ASP A 467 4.75 -9.18 18.71
CA ASP A 467 3.60 -9.17 19.63
C ASP A 467 3.05 -7.74 19.81
N THR A 468 3.96 -6.79 20.03
CA THR A 468 3.63 -5.36 20.16
C THR A 468 3.00 -4.80 18.89
N GLN A 469 3.45 -5.22 17.70
CA GLN A 469 2.88 -4.79 16.43
C GLN A 469 1.49 -5.38 16.21
N PHE A 470 1.28 -6.67 16.48
CA PHE A 470 -0.04 -7.27 16.33
C PHE A 470 -1.05 -6.75 17.35
N ASP A 471 -0.70 -6.62 18.62
CA ASP A 471 -1.57 -5.95 19.61
C ASP A 471 -1.87 -4.50 19.21
N GLY A 472 -0.92 -3.83 18.57
CA GLY A 472 -1.07 -2.51 17.96
C GLY A 472 -1.86 -2.46 16.64
N VAL A 473 -2.31 -3.60 16.10
CA VAL A 473 -2.92 -3.73 14.77
C VAL A 473 -2.05 -3.18 13.62
N ARG A 474 -0.72 -3.17 13.81
CA ARG A 474 0.31 -2.83 12.81
C ARG A 474 0.71 -4.09 12.02
N LEU A 475 -0.24 -4.63 11.28
CA LEU A 475 -0.13 -5.95 10.65
C LEU A 475 1.00 -5.99 9.63
N LYS A 476 1.22 -4.90 8.88
CA LYS A 476 2.32 -4.78 7.90
C LYS A 476 3.68 -4.94 8.56
N ASP A 477 3.90 -4.31 9.70
CA ASP A 477 5.18 -4.36 10.39
C ASP A 477 5.38 -5.71 11.09
N ALA A 478 4.31 -6.34 11.59
CA ALA A 478 4.37 -7.70 12.13
C ALA A 478 4.85 -8.73 11.09
N VAL A 479 4.44 -8.60 9.81
CA VAL A 479 4.97 -9.42 8.71
C VAL A 479 6.49 -9.24 8.57
N LYS A 480 7.01 -8.02 8.69
CA LYS A 480 8.45 -7.76 8.58
C LYS A 480 9.23 -8.42 9.72
N SER A 481 8.70 -8.41 10.94
CA SER A 481 9.31 -9.07 12.10
C SER A 481 9.45 -10.58 11.88
N ILE A 482 8.45 -11.24 11.27
CA ILE A 482 8.55 -12.65 10.88
C ILE A 482 9.72 -12.87 9.89
N LEU A 483 9.83 -12.01 8.87
CA LEU A 483 10.91 -12.09 7.88
C LEU A 483 12.29 -11.82 8.50
N ASN A 484 12.38 -10.97 9.51
CA ASN A 484 13.61 -10.69 10.25
C ASN A 484 14.06 -11.90 11.07
N VAL A 485 13.15 -12.59 11.77
CA VAL A 485 13.49 -13.83 12.48
C VAL A 485 14.12 -14.86 11.53
N SER A 486 13.57 -15.02 10.32
CA SER A 486 14.18 -15.87 9.29
C SER A 486 15.55 -15.37 8.83
N ARG A 487 15.73 -14.05 8.69
CA ARG A 487 17.01 -13.44 8.29
C ARG A 487 18.11 -13.68 9.33
N ILE A 488 17.77 -13.52 10.62
CA ILE A 488 18.65 -13.85 11.75
C ILE A 488 19.01 -15.34 11.71
N GLY A 489 18.03 -16.23 11.51
CA GLY A 489 18.27 -17.67 11.35
C GLY A 489 19.21 -18.02 10.18
N ASN A 490 19.02 -17.39 9.02
CA ASN A 490 19.91 -17.55 7.86
C ASN A 490 21.34 -17.09 8.20
N GLN A 491 21.50 -15.95 8.86
CA GLN A 491 22.79 -15.39 9.27
C GLN A 491 23.50 -16.28 10.30
N TYR A 492 22.75 -16.84 11.25
CA TYR A 492 23.26 -17.79 12.23
C TYR A 492 23.83 -19.04 11.54
N MET A 493 23.06 -19.66 10.66
CA MET A 493 23.54 -20.81 9.87
C MET A 493 24.75 -20.43 9.01
N GLN A 494 24.76 -19.22 8.44
CA GLN A 494 25.87 -18.76 7.58
C GLN A 494 27.16 -18.51 8.34
N SER A 495 27.08 -17.88 9.51
CA SER A 495 28.26 -17.55 10.33
C SER A 495 28.83 -18.77 11.03
N GLN A 496 27.99 -19.71 11.46
CA GLN A 496 28.43 -20.91 12.18
C GLN A 496 28.88 -22.04 11.24
N THR A 497 28.49 -22.02 9.96
CA THR A 497 28.93 -22.97 8.92
C THR A 497 28.80 -24.47 9.29
N PRO A 498 27.64 -24.95 9.78
CA PRO A 498 27.50 -26.33 10.26
C PRO A 498 27.85 -27.39 9.21
N TRP A 499 27.66 -27.12 7.91
CA TRP A 499 28.06 -28.05 6.82
C TRP A 499 29.57 -28.23 6.67
N VAL A 500 30.37 -27.28 7.17
CA VAL A 500 31.83 -27.41 7.25
C VAL A 500 32.18 -28.20 8.51
N LEU A 501 31.59 -27.82 9.65
CA LEU A 501 31.83 -28.48 10.94
C LEU A 501 31.47 -29.97 10.93
N MET A 502 30.44 -30.38 10.18
CA MET A 502 30.09 -31.79 10.00
C MET A 502 31.20 -32.65 9.36
N LYS A 503 32.17 -32.03 8.69
CA LYS A 503 33.34 -32.70 8.08
C LYS A 503 34.55 -32.74 9.02
N GLY A 504 34.45 -32.15 10.20
CA GLY A 504 35.53 -32.08 11.20
C GLY A 504 35.57 -33.29 12.14
N ASP A 505 36.23 -33.08 13.27
CA ASP A 505 36.31 -34.05 14.37
C ASP A 505 34.98 -34.16 15.16
N ASP A 506 34.97 -35.01 16.19
CA ASP A 506 33.75 -35.26 16.97
C ASP A 506 33.27 -34.02 17.74
N ALA A 507 34.19 -33.13 18.16
CA ALA A 507 33.83 -31.87 18.79
C ALA A 507 33.14 -30.93 17.79
N ALA A 508 33.67 -30.81 16.58
CA ALA A 508 33.07 -30.03 15.49
C ALA A 508 31.71 -30.58 15.09
N LYS A 509 31.55 -31.90 14.98
CA LYS A 509 30.25 -32.55 14.70
C LYS A 509 29.23 -32.32 15.80
N LYS A 510 29.62 -32.40 17.07
CA LYS A 510 28.73 -32.06 18.20
C LYS A 510 28.27 -30.60 18.11
N ARG A 511 29.18 -29.68 17.83
CA ARG A 511 28.84 -28.26 17.63
C ARG A 511 27.87 -28.06 16.46
N ALA A 512 28.11 -28.72 15.33
CA ALA A 512 27.20 -28.71 14.18
C ALA A 512 25.81 -29.26 14.54
N GLY A 513 25.75 -30.30 15.37
CA GLY A 513 24.52 -30.84 15.94
C GLY A 513 23.73 -29.79 16.71
N THR A 514 24.36 -29.09 17.66
CA THR A 514 23.71 -27.99 18.39
C THR A 514 23.14 -26.94 17.43
N ILE A 515 23.94 -26.48 16.46
CA ILE A 515 23.52 -25.43 15.51
C ILE A 515 22.29 -25.86 14.71
N ILE A 516 22.31 -27.09 14.18
CA ILE A 516 21.24 -27.63 13.36
C ILE A 516 19.97 -27.88 14.20
N GLY A 517 20.11 -28.39 15.42
CA GLY A 517 18.99 -28.57 16.35
C GLY A 517 18.33 -27.25 16.77
N VAL A 518 19.12 -26.22 17.05
CA VAL A 518 18.63 -24.88 17.37
C VAL A 518 17.93 -24.27 16.16
N ALA A 519 18.53 -24.36 14.97
CA ALA A 519 17.92 -23.86 13.73
C ALA A 519 16.58 -24.55 13.41
N ALA A 520 16.46 -25.86 13.66
CA ALA A 520 15.19 -26.59 13.48
C ALA A 520 14.11 -26.12 14.47
N ASN A 521 14.47 -25.82 15.72
CA ASN A 521 13.54 -25.25 16.70
C ASN A 521 13.10 -23.83 16.32
N ILE A 522 14.01 -22.99 15.79
CA ILE A 522 13.67 -21.68 15.25
C ILE A 522 12.73 -21.83 14.04
N ALA A 523 12.95 -22.81 13.16
CA ALA A 523 12.06 -23.07 12.03
C ALA A 523 10.64 -23.46 12.48
N TYR A 524 10.52 -24.29 13.53
CA TYR A 524 9.21 -24.58 14.13
C TYR A 524 8.58 -23.34 14.77
N HIS A 525 9.37 -22.53 15.47
CA HIS A 525 8.90 -21.28 16.08
C HIS A 525 8.39 -20.28 15.03
N LEU A 526 9.09 -20.16 13.89
CA LEU A 526 8.62 -19.41 12.72
C LEU A 526 7.26 -19.89 12.24
N ALA A 527 7.02 -21.21 12.22
CA ALA A 527 5.71 -21.74 11.85
C ALA A 527 4.59 -21.23 12.78
N VAL A 528 4.86 -21.06 14.08
CA VAL A 528 3.90 -20.54 15.06
C VAL A 528 3.58 -19.07 14.77
N ILE A 529 4.60 -18.21 14.66
CA ILE A 529 4.38 -16.76 14.46
C ILE A 529 3.90 -16.43 13.03
N LEU A 530 4.12 -17.33 12.06
CA LEU A 530 3.63 -17.19 10.69
C LEU A 530 2.14 -17.53 10.54
N TYR A 531 1.56 -18.30 11.47
CA TYR A 531 0.17 -18.78 11.41
C TYR A 531 -0.88 -17.70 11.09
N PRO A 532 -0.82 -16.48 11.68
CA PRO A 532 -1.81 -15.45 11.36
C PRO A 532 -1.75 -14.98 9.90
N VAL A 533 -0.56 -15.00 9.29
CA VAL A 533 -0.30 -14.44 7.97
C VAL A 533 -0.45 -15.50 6.87
N MET A 534 0.16 -16.68 7.05
CA MET A 534 0.18 -17.78 6.08
C MET A 534 -0.17 -19.11 6.79
N PRO A 535 -1.46 -19.34 7.08
CA PRO A 535 -1.89 -20.47 7.90
C PRO A 535 -1.57 -21.84 7.27
N SER A 536 -1.63 -21.96 5.95
CA SER A 536 -1.37 -23.22 5.23
C SER A 536 0.12 -23.58 5.21
N VAL A 537 0.98 -22.58 5.00
CA VAL A 537 2.44 -22.75 5.06
C VAL A 537 2.88 -23.03 6.48
N SER A 538 2.31 -22.31 7.45
CA SER A 538 2.49 -22.57 8.88
C SER A 538 2.18 -24.03 9.24
N GLU A 539 1.04 -24.57 8.77
CA GLU A 539 0.70 -25.98 8.94
C GLU A 539 1.69 -26.92 8.23
N THR A 540 2.07 -26.61 6.99
CA THR A 540 3.02 -27.41 6.21
C THR A 540 4.36 -27.56 6.95
N ILE A 541 4.88 -26.48 7.54
CA ILE A 541 6.14 -26.53 8.31
C ILE A 541 5.96 -27.42 9.54
N ARG A 542 4.86 -27.26 10.29
CA ARG A 542 4.55 -28.10 11.46
C ARG A 542 4.45 -29.58 11.11
N GLN A 543 3.83 -29.91 9.97
CA GLN A 543 3.76 -31.29 9.46
C GLN A 543 5.14 -31.82 9.06
N GLN A 544 5.99 -31.02 8.41
CA GLN A 544 7.38 -31.43 8.11
C GLN A 544 8.21 -31.65 9.38
N CYS A 545 7.89 -30.98 10.47
CA CYS A 545 8.49 -31.20 11.78
C CYS A 545 7.89 -32.39 12.56
N ASP A 546 6.87 -33.07 12.03
CA ASP A 546 6.08 -34.11 12.72
C ASP A 546 5.50 -33.66 14.07
N LEU A 547 5.04 -32.40 14.13
CA LEU A 547 4.42 -31.78 15.29
C LEU A 547 3.29 -30.86 14.81
N SER A 548 2.13 -31.45 14.51
CA SER A 548 1.02 -30.73 13.85
C SER A 548 0.30 -29.72 14.73
N LYS A 549 0.28 -29.93 16.05
CA LYS A 549 -0.43 -29.06 17.02
C LYS A 549 0.19 -27.66 17.06
N LEU A 550 -0.66 -26.63 17.02
CA LEU A 550 -0.24 -25.24 17.12
C LEU A 550 -0.14 -24.81 18.60
N PRO A 551 1.06 -24.62 19.16
CA PRO A 551 1.19 -24.10 20.52
C PRO A 551 0.68 -22.66 20.63
N LEU A 552 0.30 -22.24 21.84
CA LEU A 552 0.12 -20.80 22.11
C LEU A 552 1.43 -20.04 21.90
N PHE A 553 1.32 -18.76 21.58
CA PHE A 553 2.46 -17.89 21.36
C PHE A 553 3.34 -17.79 22.63
N SER A 554 4.64 -17.91 22.43
CA SER A 554 5.68 -17.63 23.41
C SER A 554 6.63 -16.61 22.78
N PRO A 555 6.95 -15.49 23.43
CA PRO A 555 7.89 -14.53 22.84
C PRO A 555 9.31 -15.08 22.78
N PHE A 556 9.64 -16.08 23.60
CA PHE A 556 10.95 -16.75 23.56
C PHE A 556 10.84 -18.06 22.74
N PRO A 557 11.76 -18.33 21.78
CA PRO A 557 11.80 -19.60 21.05
C PRO A 557 11.98 -20.78 22.00
N ARG A 558 11.11 -21.78 21.93
CA ARG A 558 11.18 -22.97 22.80
C ARG A 558 11.83 -24.15 22.08
N ASN A 559 12.31 -25.10 22.89
CA ASN A 559 12.76 -26.42 22.48
C ASN A 559 11.56 -27.33 22.20
N TYR A 560 10.78 -26.98 21.17
CA TYR A 560 9.64 -27.78 20.71
C TYR A 560 10.09 -29.15 20.18
N LEU A 561 11.17 -29.16 19.41
CA LEU A 561 11.79 -30.34 18.81
C LEU A 561 12.93 -30.79 19.73
N LYS A 562 12.60 -31.65 20.70
CA LYS A 562 13.56 -32.17 21.69
C LYS A 562 14.60 -33.10 21.05
N PRO A 563 15.80 -33.24 21.65
CA PRO A 563 16.75 -34.27 21.22
C PRO A 563 16.10 -35.66 21.16
N GLY A 564 16.35 -36.40 20.08
CA GLY A 564 15.72 -37.70 19.80
C GLY A 564 14.37 -37.61 19.08
N HIS A 565 13.75 -36.43 18.97
CA HIS A 565 12.54 -36.23 18.15
C HIS A 565 12.84 -36.52 16.67
N LYS A 566 11.95 -37.25 16.00
CA LYS A 566 12.09 -37.56 14.58
C LYS A 566 11.20 -36.62 13.77
N ILE A 567 11.78 -35.82 12.89
CA ILE A 567 11.02 -34.97 11.99
C ILE A 567 10.43 -35.77 10.82
N GLY A 568 9.43 -35.19 10.17
CA GLY A 568 8.89 -35.67 8.90
C GLY A 568 9.85 -35.44 7.73
N LYS A 569 9.36 -35.59 6.50
CA LYS A 569 10.17 -35.40 5.29
C LYS A 569 10.24 -33.91 4.93
N PRO A 570 11.44 -33.28 4.93
CA PRO A 570 11.57 -31.88 4.49
C PRO A 570 11.23 -31.74 3.00
N SER A 571 10.57 -30.64 2.64
CA SER A 571 10.24 -30.31 1.26
C SER A 571 10.22 -28.79 1.02
N PRO A 572 10.58 -28.31 -0.18
CA PRO A 572 10.55 -26.88 -0.49
C PRO A 572 9.17 -26.26 -0.27
N LEU A 573 9.11 -25.21 0.56
CA LEU A 573 7.86 -24.51 0.90
C LEU A 573 7.31 -23.62 -0.22
N PHE A 574 8.20 -23.01 -1.02
CA PHE A 574 7.84 -22.03 -2.04
C PHE A 574 8.41 -22.41 -3.38
N GLN A 575 7.67 -22.09 -4.43
CA GLN A 575 8.12 -22.22 -5.81
C GLN A 575 8.44 -20.83 -6.37
N LYS A 576 9.45 -20.76 -7.23
CA LYS A 576 9.77 -19.53 -7.95
C LYS A 576 8.62 -19.20 -8.90
N LEU A 577 8.16 -17.96 -8.88
CA LEU A 577 7.16 -17.51 -9.85
C LEU A 577 7.79 -17.34 -11.24
N ASP A 578 7.13 -17.90 -12.27
CA ASP A 578 7.56 -17.82 -13.66
C ASP A 578 7.26 -16.42 -14.23
N PRO A 579 8.28 -15.64 -14.65
CA PRO A 579 8.07 -14.33 -15.25
C PRO A 579 7.15 -14.34 -16.48
N ILE A 580 7.13 -15.42 -17.26
CA ILE A 580 6.27 -15.53 -18.46
C ILE A 580 4.80 -15.60 -18.03
N GLN A 581 4.48 -16.53 -17.13
CA GLN A 581 3.13 -16.68 -16.58
C GLN A 581 2.63 -15.39 -15.91
N ILE A 582 3.52 -14.68 -15.21
CA ILE A 582 3.17 -13.43 -14.55
C ILE A 582 2.90 -12.31 -15.56
N ALA A 583 3.67 -12.22 -16.64
CA ALA A 583 3.40 -11.27 -17.71
C ALA A 583 2.04 -11.54 -18.37
N GLU A 584 1.68 -12.83 -18.56
CA GLU A 584 0.35 -13.22 -19.05
C GLU A 584 -0.77 -12.78 -18.10
N PHE A 585 -0.60 -12.96 -16.78
CA PHE A 585 -1.57 -12.48 -15.80
C PHE A 585 -1.66 -10.96 -15.77
N LYS A 586 -0.53 -10.25 -15.79
CA LYS A 586 -0.49 -8.79 -15.85
C LYS A 586 -1.28 -8.26 -17.05
N ALA A 587 -1.09 -8.86 -18.23
CA ALA A 587 -1.86 -8.53 -19.42
C ALA A 587 -3.36 -8.87 -19.27
N LYS A 588 -3.67 -10.07 -18.76
CA LYS A 588 -5.05 -10.55 -18.58
C LYS A 588 -5.88 -9.66 -17.66
N PHE A 589 -5.26 -9.11 -16.62
CA PHE A 589 -5.90 -8.30 -15.58
C PHE A 589 -5.63 -6.78 -15.73
N GLY A 590 -4.92 -6.34 -16.77
CA GLY A 590 -4.59 -4.93 -17.02
C GLY A 590 -5.76 -4.07 -17.54
N GLY A 591 -6.88 -4.70 -17.94
CA GLY A 591 -7.97 -4.05 -18.64
C GLY A 591 -7.68 -3.92 -20.15
N GLY A 592 -8.66 -4.28 -20.99
CA GLY A 592 -8.49 -4.30 -22.46
C GLY A 592 -8.87 -5.60 -23.16
N GLN A 593 -9.79 -6.40 -22.60
CA GLN A 593 -10.27 -7.59 -23.30
C GLN A 593 -11.19 -7.21 -24.47
N ASN A 594 -10.61 -7.11 -25.66
CA ASN A 594 -11.27 -7.53 -26.88
C ASN A 594 -10.63 -8.87 -27.30
N PRO A 595 -11.36 -10.00 -27.37
CA PRO A 595 -10.79 -11.35 -27.52
C PRO A 595 -9.98 -11.59 -28.81
N GLN A 596 -10.02 -10.68 -29.79
CA GLN A 596 -9.34 -10.84 -31.08
C GLN A 596 -7.83 -10.50 -31.04
N ASN A 597 -7.35 -9.72 -30.06
CA ASN A 597 -5.92 -9.33 -30.03
C ASN A 597 -5.00 -10.39 -29.37
N ALA A 598 -5.55 -11.35 -28.63
CA ALA A 598 -4.78 -12.46 -28.08
C ALA A 598 -4.25 -13.40 -29.19
N ALA A 599 -4.99 -13.54 -30.29
CA ALA A 599 -4.59 -14.36 -31.44
C ALA A 599 -3.48 -13.72 -32.28
N VAL A 600 -3.41 -12.38 -32.34
CA VAL A 600 -2.41 -11.66 -33.14
C VAL A 600 -1.05 -11.63 -32.44
N ALA A 601 -1.01 -11.57 -31.10
CA ALA A 601 0.23 -11.68 -30.34
C ALA A 601 0.83 -13.10 -30.38
N ALA A 602 -0.01 -14.14 -30.41
CA ALA A 602 0.44 -15.53 -30.56
C ALA A 602 0.89 -15.87 -32.00
N ALA A 603 0.32 -15.21 -33.03
CA ALA A 603 0.68 -15.45 -34.42
C ALA A 603 2.01 -14.80 -34.85
N ALA A 604 2.43 -13.70 -34.20
CA ALA A 604 3.69 -13.03 -34.51
C ALA A 604 4.95 -13.81 -34.06
N GLY A 605 4.79 -14.80 -33.16
CA GLY A 605 5.88 -15.66 -32.68
C GLY A 605 6.19 -16.87 -33.55
N ASN A 606 5.40 -17.16 -34.60
CA ASN A 606 5.39 -18.49 -35.24
C ASN A 606 5.90 -18.52 -36.69
N GLN A 607 6.72 -17.56 -37.11
CA GLN A 607 7.45 -17.62 -38.39
C GLN A 607 8.96 -17.64 -38.19
N LYS A 608 9.51 -18.78 -37.75
CA LYS A 608 10.83 -19.29 -38.19
C LYS A 608 11.13 -20.60 -37.46
N GLN A 609 10.58 -21.70 -37.95
CA GLN A 609 11.25 -23.01 -37.89
C GLN A 609 10.55 -23.96 -38.87
N GLN A 610 11.10 -24.07 -40.07
CA GLN A 610 10.89 -25.24 -40.91
C GLN A 610 12.22 -25.84 -41.34
N LYS A 611 12.32 -27.14 -41.05
CA LYS A 611 13.08 -28.21 -41.71
C LYS A 611 14.61 -28.21 -41.53
N LYS A 612 15.10 -29.22 -40.81
CA LYS A 612 15.71 -30.43 -41.41
C LYS A 612 16.04 -31.50 -40.35
N THR A 613 15.68 -32.74 -40.65
CA THR A 613 16.09 -34.00 -40.00
C THR A 613 16.28 -35.03 -41.11
N PRO A 614 16.99 -36.15 -40.90
CA PRO A 614 18.41 -36.35 -40.56
C PRO A 614 19.10 -37.25 -41.63
N PRO A 615 20.24 -37.91 -41.32
CA PRO A 615 20.10 -39.37 -41.28
C PRO A 615 20.80 -40.06 -40.10
N THR A 616 20.36 -41.30 -39.93
CA THR A 616 20.48 -42.31 -38.87
C THR A 616 21.85 -42.97 -38.72
N LYS A 617 22.14 -43.47 -37.49
CA LYS A 617 22.81 -44.77 -37.25
C LYS A 617 22.61 -45.25 -35.80
N GLU A 618 22.20 -46.52 -35.65
CA GLU A 618 22.06 -47.29 -34.41
C GLU A 618 23.40 -47.88 -33.92
N LYS A 619 23.59 -48.02 -32.59
CA LYS A 619 23.79 -49.32 -31.87
C LYS A 619 24.24 -49.18 -30.39
N LYS A 620 23.51 -49.91 -29.53
CA LYS A 620 23.90 -50.76 -28.36
C LYS A 620 24.91 -50.29 -27.30
N GLY A 621 24.42 -50.22 -26.04
CA GLY A 621 24.86 -51.03 -24.88
C GLY A 621 26.04 -50.57 -24.00
N GLY A 622 25.82 -50.58 -22.66
CA GLY A 622 26.83 -50.92 -21.66
C GLY A 622 27.33 -49.81 -20.70
N ASP A 623 27.31 -50.12 -19.41
CA ASP A 623 27.81 -49.37 -18.24
C ASP A 623 29.16 -48.64 -18.39
N LYS A 624 29.27 -47.44 -17.77
CA LYS A 624 30.24 -47.12 -16.69
C LYS A 624 30.18 -45.63 -16.28
N LYS A 625 29.92 -45.40 -14.99
CA LYS A 625 30.26 -44.17 -14.26
C LYS A 625 31.78 -43.95 -14.28
N LYS A 626 32.27 -42.84 -14.85
CA LYS A 626 33.35 -41.98 -14.30
C LYS A 626 33.62 -40.76 -15.20
N MET A 627 33.69 -39.60 -14.52
CA MET A 627 34.38 -38.33 -14.86
C MET A 627 34.28 -37.76 -16.29
N ALA A 628 33.51 -36.68 -16.44
CA ALA A 628 33.68 -35.71 -17.52
C ALA A 628 33.37 -34.29 -16.99
N SER A 629 34.33 -33.69 -16.27
CA SER A 629 34.26 -32.29 -15.83
C SER A 629 35.45 -31.51 -16.38
N THR A 630 35.36 -31.13 -17.66
CA THR A 630 36.22 -30.09 -18.28
C THR A 630 35.74 -29.73 -19.69
N ALA A 631 35.27 -30.69 -20.50
CA ALA A 631 34.80 -30.42 -21.87
C ALA A 631 33.46 -29.64 -21.94
N ALA A 632 32.51 -29.92 -21.04
CA ALA A 632 31.19 -29.27 -21.03
C ALA A 632 31.24 -27.75 -20.70
N PHE A 633 32.31 -27.28 -20.04
CA PHE A 633 32.47 -25.86 -19.73
C PHE A 633 32.94 -25.04 -20.95
N ALA A 634 33.75 -25.63 -21.83
CA ALA A 634 34.25 -24.95 -23.03
C ALA A 634 33.15 -24.72 -24.08
N GLU A 635 32.23 -25.68 -24.25
CA GLU A 635 31.06 -25.53 -25.13
C GLU A 635 30.06 -24.49 -24.60
N LEU A 636 29.86 -24.43 -23.27
CA LEU A 636 29.01 -23.41 -22.63
C LEU A 636 29.60 -22.00 -22.78
N GLU A 637 30.92 -21.85 -22.72
CA GLU A 637 31.59 -20.55 -22.89
C GLU A 637 31.53 -20.07 -24.36
N GLN A 638 31.66 -20.98 -25.33
CA GLN A 638 31.44 -20.66 -26.74
C GLN A 638 29.98 -20.29 -27.03
N GLY A 639 29.02 -21.02 -26.43
CA GLY A 639 27.59 -20.68 -26.51
C GLY A 639 27.28 -19.30 -25.92
N ALA A 640 27.85 -18.96 -24.76
CA ALA A 640 27.68 -17.65 -24.14
C ALA A 640 28.26 -16.50 -25.00
N LYS A 641 29.40 -16.71 -25.66
CA LYS A 641 29.99 -15.72 -26.58
C LYS A 641 29.12 -15.50 -27.81
N LEU A 642 28.56 -16.56 -28.40
CA LEU A 642 27.67 -16.47 -29.56
C LEU A 642 26.35 -15.76 -29.22
N ILE A 643 25.77 -16.07 -28.06
CA ILE A 643 24.56 -15.41 -27.55
C ILE A 643 24.81 -13.93 -27.30
N SER A 644 25.95 -13.58 -26.68
CA SER A 644 26.32 -12.19 -26.43
C SER A 644 26.50 -11.40 -27.73
N GLN A 645 27.13 -11.98 -28.76
CA GLN A 645 27.25 -11.36 -30.08
C GLN A 645 25.90 -11.15 -30.78
N LEU A 646 25.01 -12.14 -30.71
CA LEU A 646 23.64 -12.03 -31.25
C LEU A 646 22.82 -10.96 -30.52
N LEU A 647 22.90 -10.91 -29.18
CA LEU A 647 22.24 -9.87 -28.38
C LEU A 647 22.73 -8.48 -28.75
N THR A 648 24.05 -8.30 -28.84
CA THR A 648 24.66 -7.01 -29.16
C THR A 648 24.26 -6.53 -30.56
N THR A 649 24.19 -7.46 -31.53
CA THR A 649 23.78 -7.15 -32.90
C THR A 649 22.30 -6.77 -32.98
N ASN A 650 21.44 -7.50 -32.27
CA ASN A 650 20.01 -7.20 -32.23
C ASN A 650 19.70 -5.91 -31.44
N LEU A 651 20.43 -5.63 -30.36
CA LEU A 651 20.37 -4.36 -29.63
C LEU A 651 20.73 -3.18 -30.53
N LYS A 652 21.79 -3.28 -31.34
CA LYS A 652 22.13 -2.23 -32.31
C LYS A 652 21.04 -2.00 -33.36
N LYS A 653 20.45 -3.07 -33.90
CA LYS A 653 19.33 -2.96 -34.86
C LYS A 653 18.09 -2.35 -34.20
N PHE A 654 17.81 -2.71 -32.96
CA PHE A 654 16.70 -2.16 -32.19
C PHE A 654 16.90 -0.67 -31.90
N GLU A 655 18.08 -0.25 -31.46
CA GLU A 655 18.40 1.16 -31.23
C GLU A 655 18.34 2.00 -32.52
N GLN A 656 18.79 1.44 -33.65
CA GLN A 656 18.65 2.10 -34.96
C GLN A 656 17.18 2.28 -35.36
N ALA A 657 16.34 1.25 -35.17
CA ALA A 657 14.90 1.33 -35.44
C ALA A 657 14.20 2.32 -34.51
N LYS A 658 14.57 2.34 -33.22
CA LYS A 658 14.06 3.28 -32.21
C LYS A 658 14.42 4.73 -32.55
N ALA A 659 15.65 4.98 -32.95
CA ALA A 659 16.10 6.31 -33.37
C ALA A 659 15.38 6.80 -34.63
N LEU A 660 15.16 5.92 -35.61
CA LEU A 660 14.41 6.25 -36.83
C LEU A 660 12.93 6.55 -36.52
N PHE A 661 12.30 5.75 -35.66
CA PHE A 661 10.93 5.96 -35.21
C PHE A 661 10.78 7.29 -34.45
N ALA A 662 11.69 7.59 -33.52
CA ALA A 662 11.67 8.84 -32.76
C ALA A 662 11.82 10.07 -33.68
N ARG A 663 12.71 10.00 -34.67
CA ARG A 663 12.93 11.10 -35.64
C ARG A 663 11.70 11.34 -36.52
N ASN A 664 11.07 10.29 -37.03
CA ASN A 664 9.84 10.40 -37.84
C ASN A 664 8.67 10.94 -37.01
N LYS A 665 8.55 10.54 -35.74
CA LYS A 665 7.49 11.02 -34.84
C LYS A 665 7.70 12.48 -34.44
N LEU A 666 8.94 12.91 -34.22
CA LEU A 666 9.29 14.29 -33.92
C LEU A 666 8.95 15.22 -35.09
N GLN A 667 9.32 14.86 -36.33
CA GLN A 667 8.97 15.65 -37.52
C GLN A 667 7.45 15.81 -37.68
N LYS A 668 6.69 14.74 -37.41
CA LYS A 668 5.22 14.82 -37.49
C LYS A 668 4.64 15.75 -36.42
N LEU A 669 5.16 15.69 -35.20
CA LEU A 669 4.74 16.56 -34.10
C LEU A 669 5.12 18.03 -34.34
N GLU A 670 6.28 18.30 -34.94
CA GLU A 670 6.69 19.66 -35.30
C GLU A 670 5.76 20.27 -36.36
N GLU A 671 5.36 19.50 -37.37
CA GLU A 671 4.41 19.95 -38.39
C GLU A 671 3.01 20.18 -37.81
N GLU A 672 2.52 19.28 -36.95
CA GLU A 672 1.25 19.44 -36.23
C GLU A 672 1.27 20.67 -35.31
N ASN A 673 2.38 20.92 -34.60
CA ASN A 673 2.52 22.08 -33.71
C ASN A 673 2.61 23.39 -34.50
N ARG A 674 3.24 23.37 -35.68
CA ARG A 674 3.25 24.51 -36.61
C ARG A 674 1.83 24.85 -37.08
N GLN A 675 1.04 23.84 -37.43
CA GLN A 675 -0.35 24.03 -37.85
C GLN A 675 -1.21 24.56 -36.69
N LEU A 676 -1.12 23.96 -35.51
CA LEU A 676 -1.86 24.41 -34.32
C LEU A 676 -1.53 25.85 -33.92
N THR A 677 -0.27 26.28 -34.11
CA THR A 677 0.15 27.66 -33.85
C THR A 677 -0.48 28.65 -34.83
N LEU A 678 -0.64 28.26 -36.10
CA LEU A 678 -1.34 29.07 -37.10
C LEU A 678 -2.83 29.16 -36.79
N ASP A 679 -3.45 28.04 -36.43
CA ASP A 679 -4.86 27.99 -36.07
C ASP A 679 -5.16 28.81 -34.81
N ALA A 680 -4.29 28.74 -33.79
CA ALA A 680 -4.40 29.54 -32.58
C ALA A 680 -4.34 31.04 -32.88
N LYS A 681 -3.45 31.48 -33.79
CA LYS A 681 -3.38 32.89 -34.23
C LYS A 681 -4.64 33.31 -34.98
N SER A 682 -5.17 32.46 -35.85
CA SER A 682 -6.41 32.72 -36.59
C SER A 682 -7.60 32.86 -35.65
N LEU A 683 -7.75 31.93 -34.70
CA LEU A 683 -8.81 31.97 -33.68
C LEU A 683 -8.69 33.20 -32.78
N GLN A 684 -7.46 33.59 -32.43
CA GLN A 684 -7.23 34.79 -31.63
C GLN A 684 -7.61 36.07 -32.38
N GLN A 685 -7.38 36.13 -33.70
CA GLN A 685 -7.86 37.24 -34.53
C GLN A 685 -9.39 37.28 -34.62
N GLN A 686 -10.03 36.14 -34.84
CA GLN A 686 -11.49 36.04 -34.85
C GLN A 686 -12.12 36.42 -33.51
N LEU A 687 -11.50 36.03 -32.40
CA LEU A 687 -11.94 36.42 -31.05
C LEU A 687 -11.92 37.94 -30.89
N VAL A 688 -10.85 38.60 -31.32
CA VAL A 688 -10.72 40.06 -31.25
C VAL A 688 -11.76 40.77 -32.14
N GLU A 689 -12.08 40.21 -33.30
CA GLU A 689 -13.14 40.74 -34.17
C GLU A 689 -14.53 40.60 -33.54
N LEU A 690 -14.85 39.44 -32.96
CA LEU A 690 -16.11 39.20 -32.25
C LEU A 690 -16.25 40.06 -31.00
N GLU A 691 -15.18 40.24 -30.22
CA GLU A 691 -15.16 41.10 -29.04
C GLU A 691 -15.40 42.57 -29.41
N LYS A 692 -14.84 43.04 -30.53
CA LYS A 692 -15.14 44.38 -31.06
C LYS A 692 -16.59 44.51 -31.52
N ALA A 693 -17.14 43.49 -32.19
CA ALA A 693 -18.54 43.48 -32.60
C ALA A 693 -19.51 43.48 -31.41
N ALA A 694 -19.11 42.89 -30.27
CA ALA A 694 -19.85 42.89 -29.01
C ALA A 694 -19.69 44.18 -28.18
N GLY A 695 -18.99 45.20 -28.71
CA GLY A 695 -18.81 46.50 -28.04
C GLY A 695 -17.80 46.49 -26.88
N ILE A 696 -16.99 45.43 -26.75
CA ILE A 696 -15.98 45.31 -25.70
C ILE A 696 -14.75 46.14 -26.07
N LYS A 697 -14.39 47.11 -25.23
CA LYS A 697 -13.19 47.95 -25.41
C LYS A 697 -11.93 47.11 -25.26
N GLN A 698 -11.17 46.97 -26.35
CA GLN A 698 -9.86 46.34 -26.35
C GLN A 698 -8.83 47.21 -25.60
N ILE A 699 -8.21 46.66 -24.56
CA ILE A 699 -7.12 47.31 -23.82
C ILE A 699 -5.79 46.89 -24.47
N PRO A 700 -4.96 47.82 -24.95
CA PRO A 700 -3.66 47.48 -25.53
C PRO A 700 -2.77 46.79 -24.49
N LYS A 701 -2.14 45.67 -24.90
CA LYS A 701 -1.05 45.07 -24.10
C LYS A 701 0.07 46.11 -23.93
N PRO A 702 0.60 46.33 -22.71
CA PRO A 702 1.70 47.26 -22.50
C PRO A 702 2.91 46.84 -23.34
N VAL A 703 3.43 47.80 -24.12
CA VAL A 703 4.69 47.65 -24.84
C VAL A 703 5.81 47.82 -23.81
N ALA A 704 6.56 46.75 -23.54
CA ALA A 704 7.79 46.86 -22.77
C ALA A 704 8.84 47.58 -23.62
N SER A 705 9.16 48.83 -23.26
CA SER A 705 10.26 49.60 -23.83
C SER A 705 11.58 49.26 -23.14
N CYS A 706 12.46 48.55 -23.83
CA CYS A 706 13.90 48.74 -23.69
C CYS A 706 14.51 48.72 -25.09
N THR A 707 15.14 49.83 -25.44
CA THR A 707 15.72 50.17 -26.74
C THR A 707 16.90 49.26 -27.12
N PRO A 708 16.98 48.80 -28.38
CA PRO A 708 18.15 48.13 -28.94
C PRO A 708 19.04 49.11 -29.72
N THR A 709 20.35 48.90 -29.69
CA THR A 709 21.31 49.47 -30.65
C THR A 709 22.27 48.36 -31.12
N PRO A 710 22.80 48.45 -32.35
CA PRO A 710 22.44 47.47 -33.37
C PRO A 710 23.65 46.68 -33.86
N THR A 711 23.43 45.46 -34.35
CA THR A 711 24.34 44.89 -35.34
C THR A 711 23.61 43.97 -36.31
N SER A 712 23.65 44.46 -37.55
CA SER A 712 23.34 43.90 -38.87
C SER A 712 23.43 42.38 -39.08
N THR A 713 22.38 41.84 -39.72
CA THR A 713 22.40 40.78 -40.75
C THR A 713 23.52 41.00 -41.81
N PRO A 714 24.01 40.01 -42.61
CA PRO A 714 23.16 39.03 -43.33
C PRO A 714 23.77 37.63 -43.63
N ALA A 715 22.89 36.78 -44.19
CA ALA A 715 23.04 35.74 -45.22
C ALA A 715 24.42 35.13 -45.61
N SER A 716 24.38 33.80 -45.79
CA SER A 716 24.99 32.96 -46.85
C SER A 716 26.48 33.11 -47.19
N GLY A 717 27.24 32.01 -47.02
CA GLY A 717 28.56 31.86 -47.67
C GLY A 717 29.32 30.62 -47.22
N ILE A 718 29.44 29.65 -48.14
CA ILE A 718 30.35 28.49 -48.10
C ILE A 718 31.81 28.99 -48.11
N ILE A 719 32.75 28.29 -47.43
CA ILE A 719 34.05 27.79 -47.97
C ILE A 719 34.90 27.12 -46.88
N ASN A 720 35.44 25.95 -47.29
CA ASN A 720 36.48 25.09 -46.71
C ASN A 720 37.79 25.78 -46.31
N GLN A 721 38.52 25.17 -45.35
CA GLN A 721 39.93 24.71 -45.45
C GLN A 721 40.36 24.12 -44.09
N GLN A 722 40.47 22.79 -43.92
CA GLN A 722 41.64 21.90 -44.12
C GLN A 722 42.91 22.19 -43.28
N LYS A 723 43.25 21.18 -42.43
CA LYS A 723 44.55 20.49 -42.26
C LYS A 723 45.78 21.34 -41.87
N ASN A 724 46.48 21.10 -40.76
CA ASN A 724 47.43 20.01 -40.42
C ASN A 724 48.20 20.53 -39.16
N ALA A 725 48.92 19.82 -38.29
CA ALA A 725 49.23 18.43 -37.99
C ALA A 725 49.91 18.36 -36.59
N THR A 726 49.83 17.17 -35.98
CA THR A 726 50.51 16.45 -34.86
C THR A 726 52.00 16.77 -34.56
N PRO A 727 52.71 16.20 -33.52
CA PRO A 727 52.34 15.13 -32.56
C PRO A 727 52.81 15.27 -31.07
N ALA A 728 52.47 14.21 -30.30
CA ALA A 728 52.65 13.85 -28.89
C ALA A 728 54.08 13.92 -28.28
N PRO A 729 54.21 13.72 -26.94
CA PRO A 729 54.51 12.36 -26.44
C PRO A 729 53.84 11.95 -25.09
N GLN A 730 53.69 10.64 -24.91
CA GLN A 730 53.58 9.88 -23.63
C GLN A 730 54.96 9.21 -23.36
N PRO A 731 55.20 8.36 -22.34
CA PRO A 731 54.71 8.23 -20.93
C PRO A 731 55.86 7.94 -19.91
N THR A 732 55.61 7.94 -18.60
CA THR A 732 56.33 7.09 -17.59
C THR A 732 55.50 7.04 -16.29
N ALA A 733 54.93 5.89 -15.88
CA ALA A 733 55.49 4.75 -15.12
C ALA A 733 55.41 4.92 -13.58
N GLU A 734 54.68 3.99 -12.92
CA GLU A 734 54.56 3.80 -11.46
C GLU A 734 55.90 3.43 -10.78
N PRO A 735 56.01 3.49 -9.43
CA PRO A 735 55.97 2.21 -8.69
C PRO A 735 55.40 2.25 -7.25
N LYS A 736 55.26 1.02 -6.73
CA LYS A 736 54.69 0.54 -5.44
C LYS A 736 55.56 0.78 -4.18
N LYS A 737 54.90 0.58 -3.01
CA LYS A 737 55.29 -0.12 -1.74
C LYS A 737 55.60 0.68 -0.45
N ALA A 738 54.82 0.32 0.60
CA ALA A 738 55.21 -0.20 1.93
C ALA A 738 55.56 0.71 3.14
N LYS A 739 54.80 0.46 4.23
CA LYS A 739 55.11 0.26 5.69
C LYS A 739 56.12 1.15 6.44
N GLU A 740 55.69 1.66 7.62
CA GLU A 740 56.27 1.58 9.01
C GLU A 740 55.83 2.81 9.85
N GLN A 741 55.07 2.69 10.96
CA GLN A 741 55.40 2.36 12.36
C GLN A 741 56.26 3.36 13.19
N LYS A 742 55.55 4.03 14.13
CA LYS A 742 55.85 4.32 15.57
C LYS A 742 57.00 5.27 16.01
N LYS A 743 56.59 6.25 16.84
CA LYS A 743 57.09 6.73 18.18
C LYS A 743 56.99 8.27 18.24
N GLY A 744 56.67 8.97 19.33
CA GLY A 744 56.37 8.70 20.73
C GLY A 744 56.22 10.04 21.49
N LYS A 745 55.48 9.99 22.63
CA LYS A 745 55.31 10.93 23.79
C LYS A 745 56.31 12.11 23.91
N GLY A 746 56.00 13.30 24.43
CA GLY A 746 54.87 13.87 25.19
C GLY A 746 55.36 15.12 25.96
N GLY A 747 54.48 16.05 26.33
CA GLY A 747 54.78 17.22 27.19
C GLY A 747 53.82 18.39 26.93
N GLY A 748 53.00 18.75 27.92
CA GLY A 748 51.81 19.60 27.74
C GLY A 748 51.99 21.10 28.00
N ALA A 749 51.09 21.87 27.39
CA ALA A 749 50.52 23.12 27.89
C ALA A 749 49.15 23.30 27.19
N ALA A 750 48.09 23.51 27.97
CA ALA A 750 46.71 23.53 27.48
C ALA A 750 46.37 24.87 26.79
N ALA A 751 45.95 24.81 25.51
CA ALA A 751 45.02 25.75 24.89
C ALA A 751 44.46 25.17 23.56
N ALA A 752 43.13 25.15 23.48
CA ALA A 752 42.22 24.85 22.35
C ALA A 752 42.24 23.43 21.73
N ALA A 753 41.16 22.68 22.00
CA ALA A 753 40.86 21.35 21.44
C ALA A 753 40.56 21.40 19.92
N PRO A 754 40.88 20.34 19.15
CA PRO A 754 40.51 20.25 17.73
C PRO A 754 39.10 19.66 17.52
N VAL A 755 38.26 20.48 16.88
CA VAL A 755 37.17 20.22 15.92
C VAL A 755 36.28 18.98 16.13
N ASP A 756 35.12 19.31 16.69
CA ASP A 756 33.82 18.66 16.85
C ASP A 756 33.40 17.57 15.83
N ASP A 757 33.09 16.36 16.33
CA ASP A 757 32.43 15.25 15.60
C ASP A 757 30.88 15.40 15.65
N ALA A 758 30.36 16.53 16.14
CA ALA A 758 28.93 16.81 16.17
C ALA A 758 28.31 16.85 14.77
N ILE A 759 27.13 16.25 14.65
CA ILE A 759 26.30 16.29 13.46
C ILE A 759 25.41 17.54 13.56
N ASP A 760 25.67 18.52 12.70
CA ASP A 760 24.89 19.75 12.60
C ASP A 760 24.75 20.24 11.15
N ILE A 761 23.88 21.24 10.96
CA ILE A 761 23.54 21.80 9.65
C ILE A 761 24.73 22.47 8.94
N GLY A 762 25.77 22.89 9.67
CA GLY A 762 26.96 23.50 9.08
C GLY A 762 27.70 22.56 8.13
N ARG A 763 27.45 21.24 8.19
CA ARG A 763 28.05 20.23 7.32
C ARG A 763 27.31 20.01 5.99
N LEU A 764 26.14 20.62 5.81
CA LEU A 764 25.39 20.56 4.57
C LEU A 764 25.88 21.62 3.58
N ASP A 765 26.05 21.24 2.31
CA ASP A 765 26.35 22.17 1.22
C ASP A 765 25.04 22.62 0.56
N MET A 766 24.38 23.62 1.13
CA MET A 766 23.15 24.19 0.60
C MET A 766 23.44 25.46 -0.20
N ARG A 767 22.98 25.52 -1.45
CA ARG A 767 23.23 26.65 -2.35
C ARG A 767 21.97 27.11 -3.05
N VAL A 768 21.94 28.38 -3.44
CA VAL A 768 20.96 28.89 -4.41
C VAL A 768 21.26 28.28 -5.78
N GLY A 769 20.25 27.71 -6.42
CA GLY A 769 20.31 27.18 -7.77
C GLY A 769 19.30 27.85 -8.70
N ARG A 770 19.59 27.90 -10.00
CA ARG A 770 18.65 28.34 -11.04
C ARG A 770 18.32 27.20 -11.98
N ILE A 771 17.04 26.90 -12.13
CA ILE A 771 16.59 25.87 -13.07
C ILE A 771 16.71 26.44 -14.50
N ILE A 772 17.73 26.00 -15.24
CA ILE A 772 17.95 26.40 -16.64
C ILE A 772 17.09 25.58 -17.60
N LYS A 773 16.75 24.35 -17.22
CA LYS A 773 15.88 23.49 -18.01
C LYS A 773 15.13 22.56 -17.08
N CYS A 774 13.83 22.37 -17.32
CA CYS A 774 13.02 21.38 -16.64
C CYS A 774 12.19 20.61 -17.69
N GLU A 775 12.20 19.29 -17.60
CA GLU A 775 11.40 18.41 -18.46
C GLU A 775 10.76 17.32 -17.60
N LYS A 776 9.60 16.81 -18.02
CA LYS A 776 9.03 15.62 -17.36
C LYS A 776 9.93 14.43 -17.61
N HIS A 777 10.13 13.60 -16.58
CA HIS A 777 10.95 12.42 -16.69
C HIS A 777 10.35 11.44 -17.72
N PRO A 778 11.14 10.92 -18.67
CA PRO A 778 10.63 10.14 -19.81
C PRO A 778 9.91 8.85 -19.37
N ASP A 779 10.37 8.25 -18.27
CA ASP A 779 9.84 6.99 -17.74
C ASP A 779 9.16 7.14 -16.36
N ALA A 780 8.75 8.37 -15.96
CA ALA A 780 8.09 8.59 -14.67
C ALA A 780 7.19 9.85 -14.61
N ASP A 781 5.88 9.66 -14.42
CA ASP A 781 4.89 10.74 -14.44
C ASP A 781 4.93 11.70 -13.24
N ALA A 782 5.60 11.31 -12.16
CA ALA A 782 5.72 12.10 -10.95
C ALA A 782 7.05 12.86 -10.83
N LEU A 783 7.97 12.68 -11.77
CA LEU A 783 9.33 13.21 -11.67
C LEU A 783 9.61 14.26 -12.74
N TYR A 784 10.29 15.34 -12.35
CA TYR A 784 10.98 16.23 -13.27
C TYR A 784 12.45 15.82 -13.38
N VAL A 785 13.05 16.17 -14.51
CA VAL A 785 14.50 16.16 -14.73
C VAL A 785 14.90 17.61 -14.97
N GLU A 786 15.60 18.18 -14.00
CA GLU A 786 16.07 19.56 -14.02
C GLU A 786 17.57 19.65 -14.34
N GLN A 787 17.95 20.66 -15.12
CA GLN A 787 19.33 21.15 -15.20
C GLN A 787 19.42 22.42 -14.37
N ILE A 788 20.09 22.34 -13.23
CA ILE A 788 20.16 23.42 -12.24
C ILE A 788 21.58 23.99 -12.20
N ASP A 789 21.72 25.28 -12.53
CA ASP A 789 22.96 26.03 -12.28
C ASP A 789 23.09 26.30 -10.80
N VAL A 790 24.17 25.80 -10.19
CA VAL A 790 24.48 25.95 -8.76
C VAL A 790 25.77 26.74 -8.54
N GLY A 791 26.16 27.56 -9.52
CA GLY A 791 27.41 28.33 -9.51
C GLY A 791 28.65 27.50 -9.82
N GLU A 792 28.48 26.39 -10.55
CA GLU A 792 29.55 25.50 -11.01
C GLU A 792 29.78 25.65 -12.53
N GLU A 793 30.86 25.09 -13.05
CA GLU A 793 31.20 25.15 -14.48
C GLU A 793 30.11 24.56 -15.40
N SER A 794 29.38 23.56 -14.90
CA SER A 794 28.26 22.94 -15.60
C SER A 794 27.04 22.79 -14.68
N PRO A 795 25.81 22.97 -15.20
CA PRO A 795 24.59 22.68 -14.44
C PRO A 795 24.54 21.23 -13.96
N ARG A 796 23.97 21.01 -12.78
CA ARG A 796 23.73 19.67 -12.25
C ARG A 796 22.41 19.12 -12.76
N THR A 797 22.40 17.83 -13.09
CA THR A 797 21.15 17.09 -13.31
C THR A 797 20.55 16.74 -11.96
N VAL A 798 19.31 17.17 -11.75
CA VAL A 798 18.52 16.91 -10.56
C VAL A 798 17.23 16.22 -10.98
N VAL A 799 16.73 15.31 -10.15
CA VAL A 799 15.45 14.63 -10.37
C VAL A 799 14.58 14.91 -9.15
N SER A 800 13.47 15.62 -9.34
CA SER A 800 12.56 16.01 -8.25
C SER A 800 11.16 15.43 -8.41
N GLY A 801 10.46 15.21 -7.29
CA GLY A 801 9.08 14.75 -7.25
C GLY A 801 8.02 15.85 -7.43
N LEU A 802 8.38 16.98 -8.06
CA LEU A 802 7.56 18.19 -8.01
C LEU A 802 6.44 18.26 -9.07
N VAL A 803 6.30 17.26 -9.95
CA VAL A 803 5.31 17.29 -11.07
C VAL A 803 3.87 17.50 -10.61
N ARG A 804 3.51 16.93 -9.46
CA ARG A 804 2.15 17.03 -8.88
C ARG A 804 1.92 18.30 -8.08
N HIS A 805 2.96 19.10 -7.85
CA HIS A 805 2.93 20.22 -6.91
C HIS A 805 3.24 21.55 -7.59
N VAL A 806 4.11 21.55 -8.60
CA VAL A 806 4.52 22.75 -9.33
C VAL A 806 4.39 22.51 -10.83
N PRO A 807 3.51 23.25 -11.52
CA PRO A 807 3.39 23.22 -12.97
C PRO A 807 4.72 23.54 -13.68
N LEU A 808 4.94 22.93 -14.85
CA LEU A 808 6.21 23.01 -15.58
C LEU A 808 6.59 24.46 -15.95
N ASP A 809 5.61 25.29 -16.29
CA ASP A 809 5.77 26.72 -16.59
C ASP A 809 6.27 27.54 -15.41
N GLN A 810 6.04 27.06 -14.17
CA GLN A 810 6.52 27.70 -12.94
C GLN A 810 7.88 27.16 -12.47
N MET A 811 8.43 26.16 -13.15
CA MET A 811 9.75 25.59 -12.84
C MET A 811 10.87 26.29 -13.61
N GLN A 812 10.59 26.68 -14.86
CA GLN A 812 11.60 27.21 -15.77
C GLN A 812 12.14 28.57 -15.28
N ASN A 813 13.47 28.73 -15.26
CA ASN A 813 14.20 29.92 -14.79
C ASN A 813 13.98 30.32 -13.32
N ARG A 814 13.34 29.46 -12.52
CA ARG A 814 13.08 29.70 -11.09
C ARG A 814 14.35 29.53 -10.26
N LEU A 815 14.52 30.40 -9.27
CA LEU A 815 15.52 30.23 -8.21
C LEU A 815 14.99 29.26 -7.16
N VAL A 816 15.85 28.34 -6.76
CA VAL A 816 15.57 27.29 -5.77
C VAL A 816 16.74 27.15 -4.81
N VAL A 817 16.55 26.46 -3.69
CA VAL A 817 17.67 26.04 -2.85
C VAL A 817 17.90 24.55 -3.05
N VAL A 818 19.17 24.15 -3.20
CA VAL A 818 19.58 22.78 -3.45
C VAL A 818 20.64 22.30 -2.46
N LEU A 819 20.55 21.04 -2.06
CA LEU A 819 21.56 20.34 -1.28
C LEU A 819 22.51 19.59 -2.22
N CYS A 820 23.79 20.01 -2.22
CA CYS A 820 24.77 19.65 -3.24
C CYS A 820 25.76 18.54 -2.83
N ASN A 821 25.91 18.25 -1.53
CA ASN A 821 26.90 17.27 -1.06
C ASN A 821 26.29 15.90 -0.70
N LEU A 822 25.07 15.60 -1.14
CA LEU A 822 24.53 14.23 -1.08
C LEU A 822 25.22 13.31 -2.10
N LYS A 823 25.27 12.01 -1.78
CA LYS A 823 25.72 11.01 -2.75
C LYS A 823 24.72 10.94 -3.92
N PRO A 824 25.18 10.97 -5.19
CA PRO A 824 24.29 10.85 -6.34
C PRO A 824 23.41 9.60 -6.28
N ALA A 825 22.14 9.77 -6.65
CA ALA A 825 21.13 8.71 -6.58
C ALA A 825 20.49 8.51 -7.96
N LYS A 826 20.39 7.25 -8.41
CA LYS A 826 19.67 6.93 -9.64
C LYS A 826 18.18 6.82 -9.37
N MET A 827 17.41 7.69 -10.01
CA MET A 827 15.95 7.70 -9.97
C MET A 827 15.44 7.34 -11.35
N ARG A 828 14.82 6.16 -11.48
CA ARG A 828 14.23 5.66 -12.74
C ARG A 828 15.18 5.73 -13.95
N GLY A 829 16.49 5.53 -13.70
CA GLY A 829 17.52 5.49 -14.74
C GLY A 829 18.32 6.78 -14.91
N VAL A 830 17.81 7.93 -14.41
CA VAL A 830 18.51 9.21 -14.43
C VAL A 830 19.23 9.43 -13.09
N GLU A 831 20.49 9.85 -13.15
CA GLU A 831 21.30 10.13 -11.96
C GLU A 831 21.05 11.55 -11.45
N SER A 832 20.44 11.68 -10.27
CA SER A 832 20.28 12.95 -9.57
C SER A 832 21.53 13.28 -8.76
N ARG A 833 22.10 14.48 -8.95
CA ARG A 833 23.36 14.94 -8.35
C ARG A 833 23.21 16.07 -7.32
N ALA A 834 21.97 16.39 -6.98
CA ALA A 834 21.60 17.27 -5.88
C ALA A 834 20.14 17.00 -5.49
N MET A 835 19.62 17.71 -4.50
CA MET A 835 18.22 17.62 -4.08
C MET A 835 17.64 19.03 -3.92
N VAL A 836 16.44 19.28 -4.48
CA VAL A 836 15.73 20.56 -4.32
C VAL A 836 15.05 20.58 -2.95
N MET A 837 15.28 21.64 -2.18
CA MET A 837 14.75 21.82 -0.84
C MET A 837 13.32 22.36 -0.90
N CYS A 838 12.40 21.68 -0.21
CA CYS A 838 10.98 22.04 -0.20
C CYS A 838 10.42 22.06 1.22
N ALA A 839 9.48 22.96 1.49
CA ALA A 839 8.60 22.86 2.65
C ALA A 839 7.50 21.84 2.32
N SER A 840 7.22 20.92 3.25
CA SER A 840 6.27 19.83 3.01
C SER A 840 5.40 19.53 4.22
N THR A 841 4.09 19.44 3.97
CA THR A 841 3.08 18.78 4.80
C THR A 841 2.57 17.53 4.08
N PRO A 842 1.76 16.68 4.74
CA PRO A 842 1.11 15.54 4.06
C PRO A 842 0.28 15.94 2.83
N ASP A 843 -0.28 17.15 2.80
CA ASP A 843 -1.22 17.59 1.77
C ASP A 843 -0.62 18.55 0.73
N LYS A 844 0.52 19.19 1.03
CA LYS A 844 1.11 20.22 0.18
C LYS A 844 2.64 20.22 0.23
N VAL A 845 3.25 20.46 -0.92
CA VAL A 845 4.70 20.67 -1.08
C VAL A 845 4.90 21.99 -1.80
N GLU A 846 5.79 22.84 -1.29
CA GLU A 846 6.20 24.08 -1.95
C GLU A 846 7.72 24.26 -1.91
N ILE A 847 8.25 24.86 -2.97
CA ILE A 847 9.69 25.12 -3.10
C ILE A 847 10.09 26.27 -2.17
N MET A 848 11.23 26.15 -1.50
CA MET A 848 11.79 27.24 -0.69
C MET A 848 12.19 28.42 -1.57
N GLU A 849 11.78 29.64 -1.17
CA GLU A 849 12.05 30.89 -1.88
C GLU A 849 13.24 31.65 -1.30
N VAL A 850 13.91 32.38 -2.19
CA VAL A 850 15.04 33.26 -1.93
C VAL A 850 14.81 34.59 -2.66
N ALA A 851 15.55 35.64 -2.29
CA ALA A 851 15.40 36.94 -2.95
C ALA A 851 15.67 36.83 -4.46
N ALA A 852 14.87 37.53 -5.27
CA ALA A 852 14.89 37.40 -6.74
C ALA A 852 16.24 37.81 -7.39
N ASP A 853 17.05 38.60 -6.68
CA ASP A 853 18.39 39.04 -7.07
C ASP A 853 19.51 38.10 -6.57
N SER A 854 19.18 37.00 -5.90
CA SER A 854 20.15 36.01 -5.43
C SER A 854 20.89 35.35 -6.61
N LYS A 855 22.21 35.24 -6.50
CA LYS A 855 23.04 34.62 -7.55
C LYS A 855 23.13 33.10 -7.36
N PRO A 856 23.05 32.30 -8.43
CA PRO A 856 23.35 30.87 -8.38
C PRO A 856 24.72 30.62 -7.72
N GLY A 857 24.79 29.61 -6.86
CA GLY A 857 25.98 29.27 -6.07
C GLY A 857 26.13 30.02 -4.75
N THR A 858 25.27 31.01 -4.46
CA THR A 858 25.28 31.67 -3.15
C THR A 858 24.98 30.65 -2.03
N PRO A 859 25.83 30.52 -0.99
CA PRO A 859 25.63 29.54 0.07
C PRO A 859 24.49 29.94 1.01
N VAL A 860 23.83 28.92 1.58
CA VAL A 860 22.86 29.07 2.66
C VAL A 860 23.51 28.68 3.98
N VAL A 861 23.55 29.61 4.93
CA VAL A 861 24.23 29.48 6.22
C VAL A 861 23.25 29.58 7.38
N CYS A 862 23.59 29.03 8.55
CA CYS A 862 22.72 29.04 9.74
C CYS A 862 23.49 29.56 10.98
N PRO A 863 23.65 30.90 11.15
CA PRO A 863 24.37 31.45 12.30
C PRO A 863 23.67 31.12 13.63
N PRO A 864 24.42 30.82 14.71
CA PRO A 864 25.87 31.01 14.88
C PRO A 864 26.72 29.82 14.41
N LEU A 865 26.14 28.79 13.77
CA LEU A 865 26.89 27.61 13.36
C LEU A 865 27.90 27.95 12.26
N THR A 866 29.10 27.39 12.39
CA THR A 866 30.15 27.53 11.39
C THR A 866 29.79 26.70 10.15
N HIS A 867 29.68 27.37 9.00
CA HIS A 867 29.50 26.73 7.71
C HIS A 867 30.79 26.01 7.29
N ARG A 868 30.72 24.68 7.23
CA ARG A 868 31.82 23.74 6.98
C ARG A 868 31.31 22.50 6.20
N PRO A 869 30.81 22.67 4.97
CA PRO A 869 30.21 21.57 4.24
C PRO A 869 31.20 20.42 4.04
N ASP A 870 30.75 19.19 4.28
CA ASP A 870 31.52 18.00 3.89
C ASP A 870 31.62 17.96 2.35
N GLU A 871 32.74 17.48 1.81
CA GLU A 871 32.91 17.30 0.35
C GLU A 871 31.83 16.39 -0.24
N GLN A 872 31.51 15.31 0.48
CA GLN A 872 30.34 14.47 0.25
C GLN A 872 29.88 13.85 1.58
N LEU A 873 28.59 13.93 1.88
CA LEU A 873 27.99 13.37 3.08
C LEU A 873 28.11 11.85 3.09
N ASN A 874 28.61 11.30 4.20
CA ASN A 874 28.73 9.85 4.38
C ASN A 874 27.34 9.24 4.74
N PRO A 875 26.75 8.37 3.89
CA PRO A 875 25.42 7.80 4.16
C PRO A 875 25.36 6.96 5.43
N LYS A 876 26.50 6.42 5.90
CA LYS A 876 26.56 5.65 7.16
C LYS A 876 26.45 6.52 8.40
N LYS A 877 26.81 7.80 8.30
CA LYS A 877 26.74 8.77 9.42
C LYS A 877 25.35 9.42 9.56
N LYS A 878 24.44 9.21 8.61
CA LYS A 878 23.06 9.74 8.61
C LYS A 878 22.95 11.25 8.87
N ILE A 879 23.93 12.02 8.38
CA ILE A 879 24.07 13.47 8.69
C ILE A 879 22.84 14.25 8.22
N TRP A 880 22.40 14.02 6.98
CA TRP A 880 21.22 14.68 6.43
C TRP A 880 19.96 14.31 7.22
N GLU A 881 19.76 13.02 7.50
CA GLU A 881 18.59 12.53 8.22
C GLU A 881 18.49 13.13 9.62
N THR A 882 19.61 13.23 10.35
CA THR A 882 19.66 13.87 11.66
C THR A 882 19.44 15.38 11.59
N VAL A 883 20.01 16.07 10.60
CA VAL A 883 19.80 17.53 10.44
C VAL A 883 18.35 17.85 10.04
N ALA A 884 17.75 17.04 9.17
CA ALA A 884 16.40 17.25 8.66
C ALA A 884 15.29 17.12 9.72
N GLU A 885 15.52 16.37 10.81
CA GLU A 885 14.58 16.26 11.94
C GLU A 885 14.27 17.63 12.57
N ASP A 886 15.27 18.50 12.63
CA ASP A 886 15.19 19.82 13.24
C ASP A 886 15.06 20.96 12.22
N LEU A 887 15.05 20.65 10.91
CA LEU A 887 14.91 21.64 9.83
C LEU A 887 13.42 21.89 9.53
N LYS A 888 12.95 23.08 9.85
CA LYS A 888 11.52 23.42 9.83
C LYS A 888 11.29 24.83 9.29
N VAL A 889 10.03 25.13 8.97
CA VAL A 889 9.55 26.47 8.68
C VAL A 889 8.91 27.05 9.95
N SER A 890 9.38 28.22 10.39
CA SER A 890 8.87 28.93 11.57
C SER A 890 7.43 29.41 11.37
N ALA A 891 6.81 29.92 12.45
CA ALA A 891 5.47 30.50 12.38
C ALA A 891 5.41 31.74 11.47
N GLU A 892 6.52 32.46 11.34
CA GLU A 892 6.69 33.63 10.49
C GLU A 892 7.04 33.27 9.03
N GLY A 893 7.30 31.99 8.74
CA GLY A 893 7.57 31.51 7.38
C GLY A 893 9.03 31.41 6.99
N PHE A 894 9.95 31.54 7.95
CA PHE A 894 11.39 31.41 7.71
C PHE A 894 11.83 29.97 7.89
N ALA A 895 12.77 29.51 7.07
CA ALA A 895 13.44 28.25 7.35
C ALA A 895 14.39 28.42 8.54
N GLU A 896 14.31 27.50 9.48
CA GLU A 896 15.14 27.47 10.68
C GLU A 896 15.59 26.06 11.02
N TRP A 897 16.73 25.96 11.69
CA TRP A 897 17.25 24.73 12.27
C TRP A 897 17.52 24.95 13.75
N LYS A 898 16.83 24.20 14.62
CA LYS A 898 16.86 24.41 16.09
C LYS A 898 16.63 25.87 16.51
N GLY A 899 15.73 26.58 15.82
CA GLY A 899 15.40 27.98 16.08
C GLY A 899 16.40 29.01 15.51
N HIS A 900 17.44 28.57 14.80
CA HIS A 900 18.37 29.45 14.10
C HIS A 900 17.97 29.61 12.62
N PRO A 901 17.85 30.84 12.09
CA PRO A 901 17.37 31.07 10.74
C PRO A 901 18.42 30.68 9.68
N LEU A 902 17.94 30.11 8.57
CA LEU A 902 18.75 29.88 7.39
C LEU A 902 18.82 31.16 6.54
N LEU A 903 20.03 31.65 6.32
CA LEU A 903 20.33 32.88 5.60
C LEU A 903 21.05 32.58 4.28
N VAL A 904 20.52 33.11 3.18
CA VAL A 904 21.19 33.17 1.88
C VAL A 904 22.25 34.26 1.93
N GLY A 905 23.50 33.91 1.64
CA GLY A 905 24.62 34.86 1.60
C GLY A 905 24.87 35.60 2.93
N ASN A 906 24.43 35.01 4.05
CA ASN A 906 24.47 35.61 5.39
C ASN A 906 23.65 36.91 5.56
N ALA A 907 22.70 37.19 4.66
CA ALA A 907 21.97 38.46 4.63
C ALA A 907 20.44 38.26 4.65
N THR A 908 19.92 37.38 3.81
CA THR A 908 18.47 37.26 3.57
C THR A 908 17.93 35.93 4.05
N LYS A 909 16.82 35.94 4.78
CA LYS A 909 16.18 34.70 5.26
C LYS A 909 15.58 33.91 4.09
N MET A 910 15.79 32.59 4.10
CA MET A 910 15.08 31.66 3.23
C MET A 910 13.63 31.49 3.72
N THR A 911 12.65 31.52 2.83
CA THR A 911 11.22 31.54 3.19
C THR A 911 10.41 30.46 2.49
N ALA A 912 9.34 29.99 3.12
CA ALA A 912 8.32 29.18 2.47
C ALA A 912 7.11 30.07 2.09
N PRO A 913 6.56 29.97 0.86
CA PRO A 913 5.46 30.83 0.41
C PRO A 913 4.25 30.85 1.36
N THR A 914 3.77 29.69 1.80
CA THR A 914 2.49 29.59 2.52
C THR A 914 2.49 28.61 3.69
N LEU A 915 3.40 27.63 3.71
CA LEU A 915 3.47 26.62 4.77
C LEU A 915 4.19 27.17 5.99
N ARG A 916 3.71 26.82 7.18
CA ARG A 916 4.25 27.22 8.49
C ARG A 916 4.27 26.00 9.40
N GLY A 917 5.24 25.93 10.32
CA GLY A 917 5.37 24.84 11.29
C GLY A 917 5.61 23.46 10.69
N CYS A 918 6.05 23.39 9.43
CA CYS A 918 6.27 22.14 8.70
C CYS A 918 7.76 21.86 8.49
N HIS A 919 8.11 20.64 8.10
CA HIS A 919 9.50 20.28 7.84
C HIS A 919 9.97 20.79 6.48
N VAL A 920 11.25 21.19 6.41
CA VAL A 920 11.95 21.39 5.13
C VAL A 920 12.70 20.11 4.82
N LYS A 921 12.50 19.57 3.62
CA LYS A 921 13.07 18.29 3.18
C LYS A 921 13.66 18.38 1.79
#